data_AF-A0A2E0SI47-F1
#
_entry.id   AF-A0A2E0SI47-F1
#
_cell.length_a   1.000
_cell.length_b   1.000
_cell.length_c   1.000
_cell.angle_alpha   90.00
_cell.angle_beta   90.00
_cell.angle_gamma   90.00
#
_symmetry.space_group_name_H-M   'P 1'
#
loop_
_entity.id
_entity.type
_entity.pdbx_description
1 polymer ?
#
loop_
_entity_poly.entity_id
_entity_poly.type
_entity_poly.pdbx_seq_one_letter_code
_entity_poly.pdbx_strand_id
1 'polypeptide(L)'
;MPILPRRSVSLLIGILFTLLTCAPSASVFAAEVSKTDLFRAGEDGYKLYRIPGIVVTDKGTILAYCEARKGDRGDWGCIDVMLRRSTDGGKTWLPAQKIVEVKGDLPINPVAAAQNLDEPGENTVNNPVAIVDHETGPVHFLYCLEYMSCFYMRSDDDGVTWSEPVEITSTFDKFRTEYDWKVIATGPGHGIQLRHGAHKGRLVVPVWLSLGTGGHAHRPSVTATIYSDDHGQTWHRGEIAVPDTDEHINPNETVIVELADGRVMLNTRSESKEHRRLVTTSPDGATDWSKPEFDDQLLEPICMAGIVRVREPDGDQPGLIAFSNPHNLKRTDGREEPGRGRDRINVTIKLSEDEGQTWTASRTLEPGFSGYSDLAALADGTILCFYERGSTDGENHYRTGLLTVATFDSAWVRGEKEADVCIYGGTSGGVVASVQAARMGKRVLLLETGNHLGGMTSGGLSAVDIGDPRTVGGIAREYFSCLVANYGKQLDWNQDFKRTGGPKTGGAYSIEPHIAETVFNEMAEEAGVRVLKGAKLEAVRKAGNHITGLVLEDGTEVSARMFIDATYEGDLMAAAGVSYTLMREGNARYNESFNGIQYEPDYKPRWNHVTPGDNGRVPGGQGVWDRDFPLDPYVVKGEPSSGLLPLIQEGEPGVEGEAAPGVQAYCYRLCLTTAPDNQLPITPPDDYDPARYEIVIRFIEACLENGDDMDLRWFSKYDPLPNNKYDFNTATFGGNLPGASHAWPEASYAEREEIAREHEDYHRGLLHFLVTDERVPLKVRRDMRRFGLPKDEFVDNGGWPHQLYIREGRRMVSDLVMTEHHTHGREVAPAAVSIGSYGTDAHEIRRIVKDGVVTREGKLACGRGGAGPYPIGYGAIVPKQDECDNLFVTFALSASHTAFASIRMEPVLMCTSQSAATAACLAIEEGVPVQELPYEKLKTRLHQDGQILSFASVKK
;
A
#
# COMPACT_ATOMS: atom_id res chain seq x y z
N MET A 1 -26.78 -57.37 29.36
CA MET A 1 -25.35 -57.73 29.17
C MET A 1 -25.22 -58.29 27.77
N PRO A 2 -24.26 -57.91 26.91
CA PRO A 2 -23.05 -57.09 27.12
C PRO A 2 -22.89 -55.86 26.18
N ILE A 3 -21.95 -54.97 26.58
CA ILE A 3 -20.99 -54.14 25.81
C ILE A 3 -21.50 -53.00 24.89
N LEU A 4 -21.22 -51.76 25.32
CA LEU A 4 -21.20 -50.47 24.60
C LEU A 4 -19.72 -49.96 24.51
N PRO A 5 -19.37 -48.93 23.69
CA PRO A 5 -18.34 -49.04 22.65
C PRO A 5 -16.99 -48.36 22.99
N ARG A 6 -15.96 -48.74 22.22
CA ARG A 6 -14.62 -48.14 22.19
C ARG A 6 -14.66 -46.73 21.59
N ARG A 7 -14.13 -45.75 22.32
CA ARG A 7 -13.77 -44.42 21.82
C ARG A 7 -12.40 -44.47 21.12
N SER A 8 -12.33 -43.85 19.96
CA SER A 8 -11.13 -43.63 19.16
C SER A 8 -10.16 -42.69 19.88
N VAL A 9 -8.89 -43.10 19.97
CA VAL A 9 -7.78 -42.26 20.42
C VAL A 9 -7.28 -41.49 19.20
N SER A 10 -7.42 -40.17 19.22
CA SER A 10 -6.76 -39.28 18.27
C SER A 10 -5.35 -39.01 18.78
N LEU A 11 -4.35 -39.40 17.98
CA LEU A 11 -2.93 -39.13 18.24
C LEU A 11 -2.59 -37.77 17.62
N LEU A 12 -2.60 -36.70 18.41
CA LEU A 12 -1.99 -35.43 18.02
C LEU A 12 -0.47 -35.59 18.13
N ILE A 13 0.21 -35.61 16.98
CA ILE A 13 1.67 -35.42 16.93
C ILE A 13 1.90 -33.91 16.95
N GLY A 14 2.36 -33.41 18.10
CA GLY A 14 2.87 -32.05 18.23
C GLY A 14 4.22 -31.94 17.53
N ILE A 15 4.29 -31.11 16.49
CA ILE A 15 5.56 -30.64 15.92
C ILE A 15 5.89 -29.34 16.65
N LEU A 16 6.87 -29.43 17.54
CA LEU A 16 7.46 -28.30 18.26
C LEU A 16 8.49 -27.66 17.31
N PHE A 17 8.15 -26.54 16.66
CA PHE A 17 9.15 -25.67 16.04
C PHE A 17 9.57 -24.61 17.04
N THR A 18 10.75 -24.78 17.62
CA THR A 18 11.43 -23.75 18.41
C THR A 18 12.19 -22.85 17.44
N LEU A 19 11.58 -21.75 16.99
CA LEU A 19 12.26 -20.67 16.28
C LEU A 19 12.60 -19.57 17.29
N LEU A 20 13.80 -19.66 17.86
CA LEU A 20 14.49 -18.49 18.38
C LEU A 20 15.14 -17.80 17.18
N THR A 21 14.42 -16.86 16.59
CA THR A 21 14.98 -15.88 15.65
C THR A 21 14.77 -14.51 16.26
N CYS A 22 15.86 -13.84 16.62
CA CYS A 22 15.85 -12.38 16.69
C CYS A 22 15.41 -11.90 15.30
N ALA A 23 14.15 -11.50 15.19
CA ALA A 23 13.67 -10.83 14.00
C ALA A 23 14.46 -9.52 13.88
N PRO A 24 15.17 -9.27 12.77
CA PRO A 24 15.61 -7.91 12.49
C PRO A 24 14.35 -7.05 12.45
N SER A 25 14.34 -5.96 13.22
CA SER A 25 13.31 -4.93 13.16
C SER A 25 13.15 -4.51 11.70
N ALA A 26 12.05 -4.93 11.07
CA ALA A 26 11.70 -4.46 9.74
C ALA A 26 11.57 -2.94 9.83
N SER A 27 12.36 -2.23 9.04
CA SER A 27 12.27 -0.79 8.92
C SER A 27 11.01 -0.46 8.11
N VAL A 28 9.89 -0.27 8.79
CA VAL A 28 8.59 0.09 8.19
C VAL A 28 8.60 1.57 7.78
N PHE A 29 7.98 1.92 6.65
CA PHE A 29 7.70 3.33 6.33
C PHE A 29 6.63 3.91 7.24
N ALA A 30 6.53 5.23 7.20
CA ALA A 30 5.29 5.95 7.43
C ALA A 30 4.03 5.23 6.97
N ALA A 31 3.35 4.63 7.94
CA ALA A 31 1.95 4.26 7.84
C ALA A 31 1.16 5.50 7.37
N GLU A 32 0.23 5.29 6.44
CA GLU A 32 -0.86 6.26 6.32
C GLU A 32 -1.52 6.44 7.69
N VAL A 33 -2.07 7.63 7.96
CA VAL A 33 -2.79 7.85 9.22
C VAL A 33 -3.96 6.89 9.27
N SER A 34 -3.91 5.94 10.21
CA SER A 34 -5.08 5.15 10.57
C SER A 34 -5.84 5.89 11.67
N LYS A 35 -7.19 5.89 11.61
CA LYS A 35 -8.06 6.52 12.60
C LYS A 35 -9.10 5.52 13.11
N THR A 36 -9.21 5.38 14.41
CA THR A 36 -10.19 4.52 15.08
C THR A 36 -11.02 5.33 16.06
N ASP A 37 -12.34 5.36 15.85
CA ASP A 37 -13.28 5.99 16.77
C ASP A 37 -13.51 5.08 17.99
N LEU A 38 -13.16 5.56 19.17
CA LEU A 38 -13.26 4.79 20.42
C LEU A 38 -14.54 5.07 21.18
N PHE A 39 -14.98 6.33 21.17
CA PHE A 39 -16.19 6.75 21.88
C PHE A 39 -16.99 7.69 21.00
N ARG A 40 -18.32 7.52 21.00
CA ARG A 40 -19.26 8.32 20.22
C ARG A 40 -20.32 8.91 21.14
N ALA A 41 -20.55 10.21 20.99
CA ALA A 41 -21.61 10.91 21.71
C ALA A 41 -22.98 10.24 21.51
N GLY A 42 -23.73 10.03 22.59
CA GLY A 42 -25.06 9.41 22.57
C GLY A 42 -25.06 7.88 22.74
N GLU A 43 -23.90 7.23 22.78
CA GLU A 43 -23.78 5.79 23.03
C GLU A 43 -23.58 5.48 24.52
N ASP A 44 -23.85 4.22 24.91
CA ASP A 44 -23.68 3.66 26.27
C ASP A 44 -24.30 4.47 27.43
N GLY A 45 -25.28 5.33 27.13
CA GLY A 45 -25.97 6.17 28.11
C GLY A 45 -25.28 7.50 28.41
N TYR A 46 -24.26 7.89 27.65
CA TYR A 46 -23.55 9.16 27.82
C TYR A 46 -23.85 10.12 26.66
N LYS A 47 -24.11 11.39 26.98
CA LYS A 47 -24.35 12.41 25.95
C LYS A 47 -23.06 12.82 25.25
N LEU A 48 -21.95 12.89 25.96
CA LEU A 48 -20.66 13.34 25.43
C LEU A 48 -19.51 12.51 26.02
N TYR A 49 -18.45 12.36 25.24
CA TYR A 49 -17.15 11.88 25.70
C TYR A 49 -16.10 12.94 25.39
N ARG A 50 -15.31 13.33 26.40
CA ARG A 50 -14.37 14.45 26.33
C ARG A 50 -13.11 14.17 27.12
N ILE A 51 -12.13 15.07 27.01
CA ILE A 51 -10.91 15.05 27.84
C ILE A 51 -10.11 13.76 27.63
N PRO A 52 -9.57 13.53 26.42
CA PRO A 52 -8.78 12.34 26.11
C PRO A 52 -7.44 12.34 26.85
N GLY A 53 -7.05 11.17 27.36
CA GLY A 53 -5.68 10.86 27.77
C GLY A 53 -5.25 9.49 27.25
N ILE A 54 -3.97 9.34 26.94
CA ILE A 54 -3.42 8.10 26.36
C ILE A 54 -2.03 7.80 26.88
N VAL A 55 -1.78 6.54 27.25
CA VAL A 55 -0.45 6.06 27.63
C VAL A 55 -0.14 4.70 26.99
N VAL A 56 1.15 4.41 26.82
CA VAL A 56 1.68 3.14 26.31
C VAL A 56 2.53 2.50 27.40
N THR A 57 2.22 1.26 27.78
CA THR A 57 3.01 0.50 28.74
C THR A 57 4.25 -0.11 28.07
N ASP A 58 5.22 -0.58 28.86
CA ASP A 58 6.42 -1.25 28.33
C ASP A 58 6.12 -2.54 27.55
N LYS A 59 4.90 -3.09 27.69
CA LYS A 59 4.43 -4.24 26.90
C LYS A 59 3.87 -3.85 25.54
N GLY A 60 3.81 -2.56 25.21
CA GLY A 60 3.14 -2.04 24.02
C GLY A 60 1.62 -1.97 24.15
N THR A 61 1.07 -2.15 25.36
CA THR A 61 -0.36 -2.00 25.62
C THR A 61 -0.73 -0.52 25.62
N ILE A 62 -1.79 -0.17 24.89
CA ILE A 62 -2.30 1.20 24.81
C ILE A 62 -3.52 1.31 25.72
N LEU A 63 -3.50 2.30 26.61
CA LEU A 63 -4.63 2.66 27.48
C LEU A 63 -5.12 4.05 27.08
N ALA A 64 -6.33 4.12 26.51
CA ALA A 64 -6.99 5.37 26.13
C ALA A 64 -8.18 5.61 27.07
N TYR A 65 -8.19 6.74 27.78
CA TYR A 65 -9.20 7.07 28.79
C TYR A 65 -9.77 8.47 28.61
N CYS A 66 -11.00 8.68 29.10
CA CYS A 66 -11.72 9.92 28.91
C CYS A 66 -12.78 10.16 29.98
N GLU A 67 -13.27 11.39 30.06
CA GLU A 67 -14.51 11.74 30.75
C GLU A 67 -15.73 11.34 29.91
N ALA A 68 -16.63 10.57 30.50
CA ALA A 68 -17.93 10.20 29.93
C ALA A 68 -19.03 10.96 30.67
N ARG A 69 -19.64 11.94 29.99
CA ARG A 69 -20.59 12.89 30.57
C ARG A 69 -22.02 12.46 30.28
N LYS A 70 -22.82 12.23 31.32
CA LYS A 70 -24.26 11.90 31.14
C LYS A 70 -25.07 13.11 30.66
N GLY A 71 -24.63 14.31 31.02
CA GLY A 71 -25.18 15.58 30.57
C GLY A 71 -24.39 16.25 29.45
N ASP A 72 -24.98 17.28 28.88
CA ASP A 72 -24.37 18.23 27.93
C ASP A 72 -24.25 19.65 28.53
N ARG A 73 -24.37 19.75 29.86
CA ARG A 73 -24.43 21.02 30.61
C ARG A 73 -23.07 21.70 30.84
N GLY A 74 -21.96 21.02 30.57
CA GLY A 74 -20.62 21.60 30.69
C GLY A 74 -19.63 20.65 31.36
N ASP A 75 -18.73 21.23 32.16
CA ASP A 75 -17.59 20.56 32.82
C ASP A 75 -17.91 20.03 34.24
N TRP A 76 -19.16 20.22 34.69
CA TRP A 76 -19.71 19.82 35.98
C TRP A 76 -20.96 18.95 35.77
N GLY A 77 -21.28 18.10 36.74
CA GLY A 77 -22.42 17.18 36.73
C GLY A 77 -22.00 15.72 36.72
N CYS A 78 -22.86 14.83 36.23
CA CYS A 78 -22.59 13.40 36.29
C CYS A 78 -21.59 12.94 35.23
N ILE A 79 -20.34 12.80 35.67
CA ILE A 79 -19.20 12.45 34.84
C ILE A 79 -18.54 11.19 35.40
N ASP A 80 -18.38 10.19 34.55
CA ASP A 80 -17.62 8.97 34.82
C ASP A 80 -16.28 8.99 34.06
N VAL A 81 -15.34 8.13 34.45
CA VAL A 81 -14.11 7.91 33.70
C VAL A 81 -14.16 6.54 33.03
N MET A 82 -14.02 6.55 31.70
CA MET A 82 -14.04 5.36 30.85
C MET A 82 -12.65 5.12 30.25
N LEU A 83 -12.26 3.85 30.16
CA LEU A 83 -11.00 3.41 29.57
C LEU A 83 -11.27 2.34 28.51
N ARG A 84 -10.53 2.39 27.41
CA ARG A 84 -10.37 1.28 26.45
C ARG A 84 -8.92 0.88 26.36
N ARG A 85 -8.70 -0.42 26.12
CA ARG A 85 -7.38 -1.06 26.12
C ARG A 85 -7.14 -1.78 24.80
N SER A 86 -5.95 -1.62 24.23
CA SER A 86 -5.48 -2.33 23.04
C SER A 86 -4.13 -3.01 23.32
N THR A 87 -3.93 -4.21 22.80
CA THR A 87 -2.70 -5.00 22.96
C THR A 87 -2.02 -5.36 21.63
N ASP A 88 -2.46 -4.75 20.53
CA ASP A 88 -2.02 -5.07 19.16
C ASP A 88 -1.65 -3.81 18.37
N GLY A 89 -1.14 -2.79 19.08
CA GLY A 89 -0.73 -1.51 18.47
C GLY A 89 -1.90 -0.63 18.05
N GLY A 90 -3.09 -0.80 18.64
CA GLY A 90 -4.26 0.05 18.39
C GLY A 90 -5.15 -0.44 17.25
N LYS A 91 -4.88 -1.64 16.71
CA LYS A 91 -5.67 -2.26 15.62
C LYS A 91 -7.03 -2.71 16.12
N THR A 92 -7.07 -3.33 17.30
CA THR A 92 -8.32 -3.72 17.98
C THR A 92 -8.37 -3.20 19.40
N TRP A 93 -9.58 -2.96 19.89
CA TRP A 93 -9.84 -2.38 21.20
C TRP A 93 -10.84 -3.23 21.98
N LEU A 94 -10.52 -3.51 23.23
CA LEU A 94 -11.44 -4.16 24.16
C LEU A 94 -12.64 -3.26 24.49
N PRO A 95 -13.76 -3.84 24.95
CA PRO A 95 -14.92 -3.07 25.40
C PRO A 95 -14.54 -2.02 26.45
N ALA A 96 -15.27 -0.90 26.45
CA ALA A 96 -15.04 0.19 27.40
C ALA A 96 -15.27 -0.26 28.85
N GLN A 97 -14.37 0.14 29.75
CA GLN A 97 -14.41 -0.15 31.18
C GLN A 97 -14.57 1.16 31.95
N LYS A 98 -15.56 1.23 32.85
CA LYS A 98 -15.64 2.27 33.87
C LYS A 98 -14.63 1.95 34.96
N ILE A 99 -13.65 2.82 35.19
CA ILE A 99 -12.52 2.53 36.09
C ILE A 99 -12.62 3.23 37.45
N VAL A 100 -13.48 4.23 37.59
CA VAL A 100 -13.76 4.90 38.86
C VAL A 100 -15.17 4.57 39.34
N GLU A 101 -15.30 4.02 40.54
CA GLU A 101 -16.58 3.79 41.21
C GLU A 101 -16.78 4.80 42.35
N VAL A 102 -17.77 5.68 42.20
CA VAL A 102 -18.18 6.61 43.24
C VAL A 102 -19.34 6.01 44.03
N LYS A 103 -19.17 5.85 45.35
CA LYS A 103 -20.19 5.25 46.25
C LYS A 103 -20.99 6.33 46.98
N GLY A 104 -22.27 6.45 46.60
CA GLY A 104 -23.22 7.38 47.22
C GLY A 104 -23.14 8.80 46.67
N ASP A 105 -24.00 9.68 47.19
CA ASP A 105 -24.01 11.09 46.83
C ASP A 105 -22.94 11.83 47.64
N LEU A 106 -21.99 12.46 46.95
CA LEU A 106 -20.90 13.19 47.59
C LEU A 106 -21.20 14.69 47.71
N PRO A 107 -20.57 15.41 48.65
CA PRO A 107 -20.78 16.84 48.78
C PRO A 107 -20.33 17.58 47.52
N ILE A 108 -21.15 18.51 47.06
CA ILE A 108 -20.79 19.39 45.93
C ILE A 108 -19.75 20.40 46.39
N ASN A 109 -18.84 20.77 45.49
CA ASN A 109 -17.93 21.87 45.73
C ASN A 109 -18.69 23.19 46.04
N PRO A 110 -18.40 23.87 47.17
CA PRO A 110 -19.10 25.10 47.54
C PRO A 110 -19.09 26.20 46.47
N VAL A 111 -18.02 26.33 45.68
CA VAL A 111 -17.97 27.35 44.62
C VAL A 111 -18.79 26.96 43.39
N ALA A 112 -18.93 25.66 43.11
CA ALA A 112 -19.79 25.14 42.07
C ALA A 112 -21.26 25.30 42.46
N ALA A 113 -21.61 24.96 43.71
CA ALA A 113 -22.93 25.17 44.27
C ALA A 113 -23.32 26.66 44.27
N ALA A 114 -22.42 27.56 44.67
CA ALA A 114 -22.66 29.00 44.65
C ALA A 114 -22.87 29.57 43.24
N GLN A 115 -22.33 28.92 42.22
CA GLN A 115 -22.47 29.30 40.81
C GLN A 115 -23.53 28.48 40.04
N ASN A 116 -24.26 27.59 40.72
CA ASN A 116 -25.24 26.66 40.12
C ASN A 116 -24.65 25.83 38.96
N LEU A 117 -23.43 25.32 39.15
CA LEU A 117 -22.74 24.51 38.14
C LEU A 117 -23.04 23.01 38.27
N ASP A 118 -23.39 22.55 39.47
CA ASP A 118 -23.61 21.14 39.79
C ASP A 118 -24.83 20.97 40.72
N GLU A 119 -25.42 19.78 40.71
CA GLU A 119 -26.61 19.41 41.50
C GLU A 119 -26.31 18.23 42.45
N PRO A 120 -26.99 18.15 43.63
CA PRO A 120 -26.76 17.05 44.56
C PRO A 120 -27.01 15.68 43.93
N GLY A 121 -26.03 14.78 44.03
CA GLY A 121 -26.08 13.42 43.49
C GLY A 121 -25.57 13.27 42.06
N GLU A 122 -25.13 14.35 41.40
CA GLU A 122 -24.55 14.24 40.06
C GLU A 122 -23.11 13.71 40.09
N ASN A 123 -22.28 13.96 41.12
CA ASN A 123 -20.91 13.43 41.28
C ASN A 123 -20.01 13.64 40.04
N THR A 124 -19.23 14.71 40.06
CA THR A 124 -18.27 15.07 39.01
C THR A 124 -16.93 14.34 39.22
N VAL A 125 -16.64 13.30 38.42
CA VAL A 125 -15.29 12.68 38.32
C VAL A 125 -14.56 13.26 37.11
N ASN A 126 -13.47 13.99 37.32
CA ASN A 126 -12.89 14.84 36.27
C ASN A 126 -11.36 14.78 36.20
N ASN A 127 -10.83 15.25 35.08
CA ASN A 127 -9.40 15.49 34.84
C ASN A 127 -8.53 14.25 35.16
N PRO A 128 -8.82 13.08 34.55
CA PRO A 128 -8.00 11.90 34.75
C PRO A 128 -6.59 12.07 34.14
N VAL A 129 -5.59 11.51 34.82
CA VAL A 129 -4.19 11.44 34.37
C VAL A 129 -3.62 10.07 34.66
N ALA A 130 -2.93 9.47 33.69
CA ALA A 130 -2.15 8.25 33.87
C ALA A 130 -0.65 8.51 33.77
N ILE A 131 0.15 7.66 34.41
CA ILE A 131 1.61 7.65 34.36
C ILE A 131 2.06 6.19 34.32
N VAL A 132 2.95 5.85 33.40
CA VAL A 132 3.57 4.52 33.35
C VAL A 132 4.88 4.57 34.15
N ASP A 133 5.01 3.70 35.14
CA ASP A 133 6.26 3.51 35.86
C ASP A 133 7.08 2.45 35.13
N HIS A 134 8.11 2.91 34.41
CA HIS A 134 9.02 2.08 33.62
C HIS A 134 10.09 1.38 34.48
N GLU A 135 10.19 1.70 35.77
CA GLU A 135 11.12 1.02 36.69
C GLU A 135 10.44 -0.13 37.43
N THR A 136 9.19 0.07 37.87
CA THR A 136 8.46 -0.97 38.62
C THR A 136 7.41 -1.71 37.78
N GLY A 137 6.94 -1.13 36.66
CA GLY A 137 6.02 -1.70 35.67
C GLY A 137 4.55 -1.22 35.73
N PRO A 138 3.99 -0.82 36.88
CA PRO A 138 2.59 -0.42 37.00
C PRO A 138 2.19 0.90 36.36
N VAL A 139 0.88 1.02 36.14
CA VAL A 139 0.25 2.26 35.67
C VAL A 139 -0.37 2.97 36.86
N HIS A 140 0.08 4.18 37.14
CA HIS A 140 -0.50 5.08 38.12
C HIS A 140 -1.63 5.88 37.50
N PHE A 141 -2.68 6.16 38.26
CA PHE A 141 -3.85 6.88 37.77
C PHE A 141 -4.36 7.85 38.82
N LEU A 142 -4.52 9.10 38.45
CA LEU A 142 -5.02 10.17 39.29
C LEU A 142 -6.26 10.76 38.67
N TYR A 143 -7.19 11.21 39.50
CA TYR A 143 -8.38 11.94 39.06
C TYR A 143 -8.85 12.87 40.17
N CYS A 144 -9.63 13.87 39.79
CA CYS A 144 -10.32 14.74 40.72
C CYS A 144 -11.77 14.33 40.90
N LEU A 145 -12.27 14.62 42.09
CA LEU A 145 -13.68 14.54 42.42
C LEU A 145 -14.15 15.93 42.82
N GLU A 146 -15.22 16.41 42.18
CA GLU A 146 -15.85 17.72 42.43
C GLU A 146 -14.87 18.89 42.29
N TYR A 147 -13.78 18.71 41.52
CA TYR A 147 -12.62 19.60 41.50
C TYR A 147 -12.15 20.07 42.89
N MET A 148 -12.38 19.32 43.97
CA MET A 148 -11.98 19.73 45.33
C MET A 148 -11.19 18.66 46.08
N SER A 149 -11.27 17.41 45.62
CA SER A 149 -10.48 16.30 46.12
C SER A 149 -9.73 15.62 44.98
N CYS A 150 -8.56 15.08 45.27
CA CYS A 150 -7.75 14.32 44.32
C CYS A 150 -7.55 12.91 44.84
N PHE A 151 -7.72 11.92 43.97
CA PHE A 151 -7.58 10.50 44.27
C PHE A 151 -6.50 9.85 43.41
N TYR A 152 -5.90 8.80 43.95
CA TYR A 152 -4.87 8.00 43.35
C TYR A 152 -5.28 6.52 43.31
N MET A 153 -5.02 5.86 42.19
CA MET A 153 -5.20 4.43 41.95
C MET A 153 -3.98 3.89 41.19
N ARG A 154 -3.79 2.57 41.21
CA ARG A 154 -2.71 1.89 40.46
C ARG A 154 -3.22 0.59 39.85
N SER A 155 -2.68 0.24 38.68
CA SER A 155 -2.86 -1.05 38.04
C SER A 155 -1.51 -1.77 37.94
N ASP A 156 -1.41 -2.92 38.61
CA ASP A 156 -0.21 -3.77 38.61
C ASP A 156 -0.24 -4.84 37.49
N ASP A 157 -1.33 -4.88 36.71
CA ASP A 157 -1.61 -5.90 35.72
C ASP A 157 -1.86 -5.33 34.32
N ASP A 158 -1.13 -4.25 33.98
CA ASP A 158 -1.11 -3.68 32.62
C ASP A 158 -2.47 -3.07 32.20
N GLY A 159 -3.15 -2.42 33.15
CA GLY A 159 -4.40 -1.69 32.95
C GLY A 159 -5.66 -2.56 32.94
N VAL A 160 -5.59 -3.79 33.47
CA VAL A 160 -6.73 -4.72 33.50
C VAL A 160 -7.60 -4.48 34.74
N THR A 161 -6.98 -4.40 35.92
CA THR A 161 -7.64 -4.08 37.18
C THR A 161 -6.97 -2.91 37.88
N TRP A 162 -7.73 -2.25 38.76
CA TRP A 162 -7.30 -1.04 39.46
C TRP A 162 -7.50 -1.20 40.96
N SER A 163 -6.57 -0.66 41.75
CA SER A 163 -6.64 -0.64 43.21
C SER A 163 -7.83 0.20 43.71
N GLU A 164 -8.22 0.00 44.97
CA GLU A 164 -9.14 0.95 45.62
C GLU A 164 -8.56 2.37 45.63
N PRO A 165 -9.37 3.43 45.41
CA PRO A 165 -8.89 4.80 45.41
C PRO A 165 -8.36 5.26 46.76
N VAL A 166 -7.21 5.96 46.74
CA VAL A 166 -6.61 6.63 47.90
C VAL A 166 -6.72 8.14 47.73
N GLU A 167 -7.32 8.83 48.69
CA GLU A 167 -7.39 10.29 48.64
C GLU A 167 -6.02 10.92 48.96
N ILE A 168 -5.55 11.80 48.07
CA ILE A 168 -4.27 12.51 48.17
C ILE A 168 -4.45 14.04 48.22
N THR A 169 -5.66 14.52 48.48
CA THR A 169 -6.03 15.95 48.56
C THR A 169 -5.12 16.77 49.49
N SER A 170 -4.61 16.17 50.56
CA SER A 170 -3.66 16.83 51.48
C SER A 170 -2.35 17.29 50.81
N THR A 171 -1.99 16.72 49.65
CA THR A 171 -0.90 17.21 48.81
C THR A 171 -1.20 18.62 48.29
N PHE A 172 -2.43 18.84 47.86
CA PHE A 172 -2.90 20.11 47.32
C PHE A 172 -3.12 21.15 48.41
N ASP A 173 -3.60 20.75 49.59
CA ASP A 173 -3.82 21.66 50.72
C ASP A 173 -2.59 22.50 51.07
N LYS A 174 -1.39 21.94 50.83
CA LYS A 174 -0.10 22.62 51.06
C LYS A 174 0.11 23.83 50.15
N PHE A 175 -0.60 23.94 49.01
CA PHE A 175 -0.58 25.14 48.16
C PHE A 175 -1.37 26.31 48.75
N ARG A 176 -2.37 26.07 49.63
CA ARG A 176 -3.28 27.13 50.12
C ARG A 176 -2.60 28.27 50.87
N THR A 177 -1.38 28.03 51.38
CA THR A 177 -0.56 29.06 52.03
C THR A 177 -0.08 30.14 51.07
N GLU A 178 0.04 29.80 49.78
CA GLU A 178 0.53 30.66 48.70
C GLU A 178 -0.61 31.03 47.74
N TYR A 179 -1.51 30.08 47.47
CA TYR A 179 -2.66 30.24 46.59
C TYR A 179 -3.86 29.50 47.17
N ASP A 180 -4.81 30.23 47.79
CA ASP A 180 -5.97 29.69 48.51
C ASP A 180 -7.04 29.10 47.56
N TRP A 181 -6.65 28.04 46.85
CA TRP A 181 -7.46 27.38 45.85
C TRP A 181 -8.78 26.87 46.42
N LYS A 182 -9.80 26.88 45.56
CA LYS A 182 -11.14 26.31 45.74
C LYS A 182 -11.48 25.24 44.70
N VAL A 183 -10.70 25.21 43.62
CA VAL A 183 -10.83 24.27 42.51
C VAL A 183 -9.44 23.74 42.17
N ILE A 184 -9.30 22.42 42.00
CA ILE A 184 -8.08 21.73 41.60
C ILE A 184 -8.37 20.80 40.43
N ALA A 185 -7.36 20.57 39.58
CA ALA A 185 -7.42 19.51 38.60
C ALA A 185 -6.03 18.94 38.27
N THR A 186 -6.00 17.64 37.98
CA THR A 186 -4.84 16.89 37.51
C THR A 186 -4.81 16.87 35.97
N GLY A 187 -3.81 17.46 35.33
CA GLY A 187 -3.75 17.50 33.86
C GLY A 187 -4.82 18.40 33.22
N PRO A 188 -5.53 17.95 32.17
CA PRO A 188 -5.71 16.55 31.73
C PRO A 188 -4.58 16.05 30.78
N GLY A 189 -4.63 14.77 30.43
CA GLY A 189 -3.65 14.10 29.56
C GLY A 189 -2.88 13.03 30.34
N HIS A 190 -1.55 13.02 30.24
CA HIS A 190 -0.68 12.12 30.99
C HIS A 190 0.36 12.90 31.84
N GLY A 191 0.91 12.21 32.85
CA GLY A 191 2.14 12.61 33.52
C GLY A 191 3.32 11.79 33.02
N ILE A 192 4.52 12.07 33.53
CA ILE A 192 5.75 11.37 33.12
C ILE A 192 6.48 10.77 34.31
N GLN A 193 7.31 9.77 34.03
CA GLN A 193 8.39 9.35 34.92
C GLN A 193 9.71 9.90 34.40
N LEU A 194 10.48 10.56 35.26
CA LEU A 194 11.80 11.08 34.91
C LEU A 194 12.77 9.92 34.67
N ARG A 195 13.54 10.00 33.59
CA ARG A 195 14.50 8.98 33.14
C ARG A 195 15.94 9.41 33.36
N HIS A 196 16.17 10.72 33.57
CA HIS A 196 17.49 11.31 33.66
C HIS A 196 17.72 12.03 35.00
N GLY A 197 18.97 12.43 35.24
CA GLY A 197 19.33 13.28 36.39
C GLY A 197 19.23 12.61 37.77
N ALA A 198 19.28 13.44 38.81
CA ALA A 198 19.30 13.00 40.21
C ALA A 198 17.95 12.47 40.72
N HIS A 199 16.86 12.76 39.99
CA HIS A 199 15.49 12.39 40.32
C HIS A 199 14.91 11.35 39.37
N LYS A 200 15.77 10.60 38.66
CA LYS A 200 15.36 9.44 37.86
C LYS A 200 14.43 8.53 38.69
N GLY A 201 13.32 8.12 38.10
CA GLY A 201 12.27 7.30 38.73
C GLY A 201 11.11 8.13 39.30
N ARG A 202 11.28 9.44 39.51
CA ARG A 202 10.23 10.35 39.99
C ARG A 202 9.05 10.39 39.03
N LEU A 203 7.85 10.25 39.57
CA LEU A 203 6.59 10.47 38.86
C LEU A 203 6.20 11.94 38.99
N VAL A 204 5.86 12.62 37.89
CA VAL A 204 5.50 14.04 37.89
C VAL A 204 4.20 14.27 37.12
N VAL A 205 3.27 15.02 37.74
CA VAL A 205 1.96 15.35 37.18
C VAL A 205 1.76 16.87 37.17
N PRO A 206 1.50 17.50 36.01
CA PRO A 206 1.07 18.88 35.97
C PRO A 206 -0.33 19.02 36.55
N VAL A 207 -0.54 20.08 37.34
CA VAL A 207 -1.81 20.39 38.00
C VAL A 207 -2.13 21.86 37.83
N TRP A 208 -3.41 22.21 37.91
CA TRP A 208 -3.83 23.61 38.01
C TRP A 208 -4.75 23.82 39.21
N LEU A 209 -4.67 25.04 39.76
CA LEU A 209 -5.33 25.47 40.97
C LEU A 209 -6.09 26.75 40.66
N SER A 210 -7.35 26.88 41.07
CA SER A 210 -8.18 28.07 40.83
C SER A 210 -8.81 28.60 42.12
N LEU A 211 -8.95 29.93 42.22
CA LEU A 211 -9.66 30.57 43.34
C LEU A 211 -11.18 30.40 43.24
N GLY A 212 -11.70 29.93 42.10
CA GLY A 212 -13.13 29.63 41.94
C GLY A 212 -14.02 30.85 41.74
N THR A 213 -13.46 32.04 41.57
CA THR A 213 -14.22 33.30 41.57
C THR A 213 -14.82 33.69 40.22
N GLY A 214 -14.44 33.01 39.13
CA GLY A 214 -14.96 33.33 37.80
C GLY A 214 -14.93 32.17 36.82
N GLY A 215 -15.73 32.33 35.75
CA GLY A 215 -15.66 31.50 34.55
C GLY A 215 -15.87 30.01 34.81
N HIS A 216 -17.05 29.66 35.34
CA HIS A 216 -17.42 28.31 35.78
C HIS A 216 -16.46 27.75 36.85
N ALA A 217 -16.10 28.61 37.83
CA ALA A 217 -15.14 28.31 38.90
C ALA A 217 -13.70 27.96 38.46
N HIS A 218 -13.34 28.12 37.19
CA HIS A 218 -12.00 27.81 36.70
C HIS A 218 -11.05 29.03 36.64
N ARG A 219 -11.45 30.20 37.19
CA ARG A 219 -10.65 31.43 37.17
C ARG A 219 -10.58 32.17 38.51
N PRO A 220 -9.53 32.96 38.73
CA PRO A 220 -8.22 32.85 38.08
C PRO A 220 -7.52 31.55 38.47
N SER A 221 -6.60 31.08 37.64
CA SER A 221 -5.86 29.83 37.86
C SER A 221 -4.35 29.99 37.79
N VAL A 222 -3.63 29.12 38.50
CA VAL A 222 -2.17 28.94 38.41
C VAL A 222 -1.85 27.49 38.05
N THR A 223 -0.67 27.27 37.45
CA THR A 223 -0.15 25.92 37.14
C THR A 223 0.99 25.56 38.08
N ALA A 224 1.02 24.31 38.53
CA ALA A 224 2.08 23.72 39.34
C ALA A 224 2.30 22.24 38.94
N THR A 225 3.17 21.54 39.66
CA THR A 225 3.27 20.07 39.58
C THR A 225 3.07 19.44 40.97
N ILE A 226 2.64 18.18 40.96
CA ILE A 226 2.80 17.26 42.10
C ILE A 226 3.68 16.11 41.65
N TYR A 227 4.37 15.48 42.61
CA TYR A 227 5.30 14.40 42.29
C TYR A 227 5.36 13.33 43.38
N SER A 228 5.90 12.17 43.02
CA SER A 228 6.20 11.07 43.92
C SER A 228 7.59 10.51 43.62
N ASP A 229 8.42 10.39 44.65
CA ASP A 229 9.78 9.81 44.60
C ASP A 229 9.81 8.34 45.06
N ASP A 230 8.66 7.77 45.40
CA ASP A 230 8.53 6.44 46.01
C ASP A 230 7.52 5.54 45.26
N HIS A 231 7.43 5.73 43.94
CA HIS A 231 6.59 4.97 43.03
C HIS A 231 5.10 5.01 43.41
N GLY A 232 4.61 6.22 43.73
CA GLY A 232 3.20 6.52 43.99
C GLY A 232 2.72 6.22 45.41
N GLN A 233 3.61 5.90 46.36
CA GLN A 233 3.22 5.64 47.75
C GLN A 233 2.89 6.95 48.50
N THR A 234 3.68 8.00 48.28
CA THR A 234 3.43 9.33 48.82
C THR A 234 3.56 10.40 47.73
N TRP A 235 2.79 11.48 47.91
CA TRP A 235 2.70 12.58 46.96
C TRP A 235 3.08 13.91 47.62
N HIS A 236 3.82 14.72 46.87
CA HIS A 236 4.37 15.99 47.29
C HIS A 236 3.98 17.10 46.32
N ARG A 237 3.82 18.32 46.82
CA ARG A 237 3.66 19.50 45.97
C ARG A 237 5.01 19.98 45.46
N GLY A 238 5.06 20.44 44.22
CA GLY A 238 6.10 21.33 43.73
C GLY A 238 5.81 22.80 44.06
N GLU A 239 6.56 23.68 43.40
CA GLU A 239 6.35 25.13 43.36
C GLU A 239 5.30 25.51 42.30
N ILE A 240 4.75 26.72 42.40
CA ILE A 240 3.90 27.27 41.35
C ILE A 240 4.79 27.58 40.13
N ALA A 241 4.57 26.87 39.04
CA ALA A 241 5.39 26.95 37.82
C ALA A 241 5.01 28.15 36.95
N VAL A 242 3.70 28.41 36.81
CA VAL A 242 3.17 29.53 36.02
C VAL A 242 2.15 30.28 36.87
N PRO A 243 2.50 31.47 37.41
CA PRO A 243 1.58 32.29 38.20
C PRO A 243 0.59 33.07 37.30
N ASP A 244 -0.57 33.41 37.86
CA ASP A 244 -1.53 34.33 37.24
C ASP A 244 -1.02 35.76 37.42
N THR A 245 -0.78 36.44 36.31
CA THR A 245 -0.19 37.79 36.27
C THR A 245 -0.85 38.62 35.15
N ASP A 246 -0.50 39.91 35.06
CA ASP A 246 -0.96 40.76 33.96
C ASP A 246 -0.49 40.29 32.56
N GLU A 247 0.61 39.52 32.51
CA GLU A 247 1.20 38.94 31.29
C GLU A 247 0.71 37.51 31.05
N HIS A 248 0.84 36.63 32.05
CA HIS A 248 0.39 35.24 32.00
C HIS A 248 -1.00 35.12 32.62
N ILE A 249 -2.03 35.20 31.79
CA ILE A 249 -3.42 35.28 32.25
C ILE A 249 -4.02 33.88 32.33
N ASN A 250 -4.52 33.52 33.52
CA ASN A 250 -5.24 32.27 33.79
C ASN A 250 -4.56 31.01 33.23
N PRO A 251 -3.26 30.76 33.53
CA PRO A 251 -2.59 29.52 33.15
C PRO A 251 -3.26 28.30 33.82
N ASN A 252 -3.52 27.25 33.05
CA ASN A 252 -4.17 26.03 33.57
C ASN A 252 -3.65 24.74 32.93
N GLU A 253 -4.39 24.17 31.99
CA GLU A 253 -4.18 22.84 31.39
C GLU A 253 -2.79 22.78 30.76
N THR A 254 -1.96 21.92 31.34
CA THR A 254 -0.53 21.89 31.08
C THR A 254 -0.09 20.48 30.77
N VAL A 255 0.76 20.35 29.76
CA VAL A 255 1.42 19.10 29.41
C VAL A 255 2.92 19.17 29.67
N ILE A 256 3.53 18.00 29.80
CA ILE A 256 4.86 17.84 30.38
C ILE A 256 5.72 16.92 29.52
N VAL A 257 7.01 17.24 29.38
CA VAL A 257 8.00 16.36 28.75
C VAL A 257 9.36 16.53 29.42
N GLU A 258 10.12 15.44 29.57
CA GLU A 258 11.52 15.50 29.98
C GLU A 258 12.41 15.75 28.75
N LEU A 259 13.32 16.70 28.89
CA LEU A 259 14.33 17.03 27.88
C LEU A 259 15.54 16.10 28.01
N ALA A 260 16.31 15.99 26.92
CA ALA A 260 17.51 15.16 26.84
C ALA A 260 18.58 15.48 27.90
N ASP A 261 18.59 16.70 28.43
CA ASP A 261 19.52 17.12 29.49
C ASP A 261 18.98 16.88 30.91
N GLY A 262 17.80 16.26 31.03
CA GLY A 262 17.12 15.96 32.30
C GLY A 262 16.30 17.10 32.88
N ARG A 263 16.28 18.28 32.25
CA ARG A 263 15.29 19.31 32.60
C ARG A 263 13.89 18.85 32.20
N VAL A 264 12.90 19.31 32.94
CA VAL A 264 11.48 19.07 32.67
C VAL A 264 10.87 20.32 32.08
N MET A 265 10.24 20.20 30.92
CA MET A 265 9.53 21.28 30.26
C MET A 265 8.03 21.14 30.50
N LEU A 266 7.40 22.23 30.93
CA LEU A 266 5.95 22.39 30.91
C LEU A 266 5.54 23.25 29.71
N ASN A 267 4.47 22.84 29.04
CA ASN A 267 3.82 23.58 27.97
C ASN A 267 2.36 23.85 28.38
N THR A 268 2.04 25.11 28.67
CA THR A 268 0.86 25.52 29.43
C THR A 268 -0.13 26.31 28.60
N ARG A 269 -1.42 25.93 28.70
CA ARG A 269 -2.56 26.70 28.21
C ARG A 269 -2.68 28.00 28.99
N SER A 270 -2.93 29.11 28.29
CA SER A 270 -3.30 30.37 28.95
C SER A 270 -4.42 31.13 28.22
N GLU A 271 -5.01 32.11 28.90
CA GLU A 271 -5.93 33.10 28.32
C GLU A 271 -5.22 34.42 27.99
N SER A 272 -3.89 34.37 27.89
CA SER A 272 -3.06 35.53 27.57
C SER A 272 -3.37 36.07 26.17
N LYS A 273 -3.04 37.34 25.94
CA LYS A 273 -3.44 38.09 24.74
C LYS A 273 -2.67 37.65 23.49
N GLU A 274 -1.54 36.98 23.69
CA GLU A 274 -0.55 36.57 22.72
C GLU A 274 -1.03 35.38 21.89
N HIS A 275 -1.97 34.59 22.40
CA HIS A 275 -2.46 33.37 21.76
C HIS A 275 -1.30 32.43 21.37
N ARG A 276 -0.38 32.22 22.32
CA ARG A 276 0.75 31.29 22.24
C ARG A 276 0.78 30.42 23.49
N ARG A 277 1.28 29.20 23.32
CA ARG A 277 1.59 28.32 24.45
C ARG A 277 2.68 28.95 25.31
N LEU A 278 2.54 28.83 26.63
CA LEU A 278 3.60 29.20 27.57
C LEU A 278 4.54 28.01 27.78
N VAL A 279 5.83 28.27 27.85
CA VAL A 279 6.86 27.28 28.13
C VAL A 279 7.65 27.70 29.37
N THR A 280 7.85 26.78 30.30
CA THR A 280 8.76 26.92 31.44
C THR A 280 9.51 25.62 31.67
N THR A 281 10.72 25.69 32.21
CA THR A 281 11.57 24.52 32.47
C THR A 281 12.02 24.48 33.92
N SER A 282 12.18 23.27 34.46
CA SER A 282 12.69 23.02 35.82
C SER A 282 13.79 21.95 35.77
N PRO A 283 14.81 21.99 36.64
CA PRO A 283 15.82 20.94 36.73
C PRO A 283 15.30 19.60 37.26
N ASP A 284 14.14 19.56 37.93
CA ASP A 284 13.63 18.35 38.59
C ASP A 284 12.11 18.14 38.44
N GLY A 285 11.46 18.98 37.62
CA GLY A 285 10.02 18.96 37.39
C GLY A 285 9.18 19.39 38.59
N ALA A 286 9.77 19.96 39.63
CA ALA A 286 9.08 20.33 40.86
C ALA A 286 9.44 21.73 41.38
N THR A 287 10.69 22.15 41.23
CA THR A 287 11.25 23.37 41.83
C THR A 287 12.06 24.18 40.83
N ASP A 288 12.39 25.43 41.17
CA ASP A 288 13.30 26.29 40.40
C ASP A 288 12.85 26.48 38.93
N TRP A 289 11.55 26.70 38.72
CA TRP A 289 10.98 26.95 37.40
C TRP A 289 11.55 28.21 36.76
N SER A 290 11.93 28.13 35.49
CA SER A 290 12.34 29.28 34.69
C SER A 290 11.17 30.24 34.51
N LYS A 291 11.46 31.51 34.17
CA LYS A 291 10.40 32.44 33.77
C LYS A 291 9.58 31.82 32.64
N PRO A 292 8.23 31.80 32.71
CA PRO A 292 7.40 31.38 31.60
C PRO A 292 7.59 32.31 30.40
N GLU A 293 7.72 31.74 29.20
CA GLU A 293 7.87 32.47 27.95
C GLU A 293 6.88 31.96 26.90
N PHE A 294 6.44 32.84 26.00
CA PHE A 294 5.57 32.44 24.88
C PHE A 294 6.38 31.78 23.77
N ASP A 295 5.96 30.60 23.31
CA ASP A 295 6.55 29.96 22.13
C ASP A 295 5.88 30.52 20.87
N ASP A 296 6.64 31.26 20.07
CA ASP A 296 6.15 31.94 18.86
C ASP A 296 5.59 30.99 17.78
N GLN A 297 6.04 29.74 17.74
CA GLN A 297 5.64 28.74 16.75
C GLN A 297 4.39 27.96 17.19
N LEU A 298 4.03 27.99 18.48
CA LEU A 298 2.90 27.25 19.03
C LEU A 298 1.69 28.16 19.25
N LEU A 299 0.91 28.37 18.19
CA LEU A 299 -0.38 29.08 18.25
C LEU A 299 -1.34 28.40 19.23
N GLU A 300 -2.11 29.18 19.98
CA GLU A 300 -3.07 28.65 20.94
C GLU A 300 -4.47 29.30 20.81
N PRO A 301 -5.54 28.51 20.53
CA PRO A 301 -6.92 28.98 20.53
C PRO A 301 -7.55 29.08 21.94
N ILE A 302 -6.76 28.96 23.00
CA ILE A 302 -7.16 28.72 24.39
C ILE A 302 -7.73 27.29 24.54
N CYS A 303 -6.86 26.29 24.43
CA CYS A 303 -7.22 24.87 24.42
C CYS A 303 -6.07 24.01 24.93
N MET A 304 -6.39 22.89 25.58
CA MET A 304 -5.42 21.83 25.85
C MET A 304 -4.68 21.37 24.59
N ALA A 305 -3.46 20.87 24.79
CA ALA A 305 -2.54 20.36 23.77
C ALA A 305 -1.95 19.03 24.26
N GLY A 306 -1.35 18.23 23.39
CA GLY A 306 -0.57 17.03 23.74
C GLY A 306 0.91 17.24 23.48
N ILE A 307 1.77 16.58 24.25
CA ILE A 307 3.22 16.53 24.01
C ILE A 307 3.77 15.18 24.43
N VAL A 308 4.72 14.61 23.69
CA VAL A 308 5.39 13.36 24.06
C VAL A 308 6.80 13.27 23.51
N ARG A 309 7.70 12.61 24.25
CA ARG A 309 8.96 12.11 23.71
C ARG A 309 8.70 10.87 22.86
N VAL A 310 8.85 11.00 21.55
CA VAL A 310 8.71 9.88 20.60
C VAL A 310 9.96 9.01 20.60
N ARG A 311 11.14 9.64 20.71
CA ARG A 311 12.44 8.96 20.71
C ARG A 311 13.44 9.72 21.56
N GLU A 312 14.22 8.97 22.34
CA GLU A 312 15.40 9.49 23.06
C GLU A 312 16.54 9.79 22.08
N PRO A 313 17.44 10.74 22.38
CA PRO A 313 18.67 10.91 21.61
C PRO A 313 19.55 9.65 21.69
N ASP A 314 20.21 9.28 20.59
CA ASP A 314 21.15 8.15 20.53
C ASP A 314 22.32 8.46 19.59
N GLY A 315 23.54 8.55 20.15
CA GLY A 315 24.74 8.95 19.40
C GLY A 315 24.58 10.31 18.70
N ASP A 316 24.74 10.33 17.38
CA ASP A 316 24.56 11.53 16.55
C ASP A 316 23.08 11.79 16.18
N GLN A 317 22.16 10.88 16.53
CA GLN A 317 20.73 11.02 16.25
C GLN A 317 20.06 11.89 17.35
N PRO A 318 19.52 13.08 17.02
CA PRO A 318 18.90 13.97 18.02
C PRO A 318 17.65 13.35 18.61
N GLY A 319 17.19 13.76 19.80
CA GLY A 319 15.89 13.31 20.34
C GLY A 319 14.72 13.79 19.46
N LEU A 320 13.55 13.16 19.56
CA LEU A 320 12.33 13.60 18.86
C LEU A 320 11.16 13.84 19.82
N ILE A 321 10.62 15.07 19.83
CA ILE A 321 9.38 15.45 20.53
C ILE A 321 8.27 15.62 19.49
N ALA A 322 7.08 15.12 19.81
CA ALA A 322 5.85 15.46 19.09
C ALA A 322 4.94 16.33 19.96
N PHE A 323 4.26 17.29 19.33
CA PHE A 323 3.26 18.17 19.93
C PHE A 323 1.98 18.18 19.10
N SER A 324 0.83 18.28 19.75
CA SER A 324 -0.48 18.35 19.09
C SER A 324 -1.35 19.43 19.70
N ASN A 325 -1.99 20.25 18.86
CA ASN A 325 -3.07 21.14 19.31
C ASN A 325 -3.93 21.61 18.13
N PRO A 326 -5.10 22.24 18.37
CA PRO A 326 -5.83 22.92 17.31
C PRO A 326 -5.05 24.15 16.85
N HIS A 327 -4.50 24.07 15.65
CA HIS A 327 -3.68 25.13 15.07
C HIS A 327 -4.57 26.13 14.32
N ASN A 328 -5.24 26.99 15.08
CA ASN A 328 -6.15 27.99 14.53
C ASN A 328 -6.26 29.24 15.42
N LEU A 329 -6.30 30.42 14.79
CA LEU A 329 -6.58 31.69 15.47
C LEU A 329 -7.85 32.38 15.00
N LYS A 330 -8.65 31.73 14.15
CA LYS A 330 -9.86 32.31 13.58
C LYS A 330 -11.11 31.96 14.38
N ARG A 331 -12.15 32.79 14.24
CA ARG A 331 -13.52 32.47 14.70
C ARG A 331 -14.52 32.53 13.55
N THR A 332 -15.42 31.56 13.51
CA THR A 332 -16.50 31.48 12.50
C THR A 332 -17.50 32.62 12.67
N ASP A 333 -17.69 33.13 13.89
CA ASP A 333 -18.56 34.28 14.17
C ASP A 333 -17.90 35.65 13.91
N GLY A 334 -16.62 35.67 13.55
CA GLY A 334 -15.84 36.89 13.27
C GLY A 334 -15.53 37.77 14.48
N ARG A 335 -15.83 37.34 15.71
CA ARG A 335 -15.65 38.14 16.95
C ARG A 335 -14.31 37.87 17.63
N GLU A 336 -13.23 38.14 16.92
CA GLU A 336 -11.87 37.92 17.41
C GLU A 336 -11.40 39.06 18.32
N GLU A 337 -11.05 38.75 19.57
CA GLU A 337 -10.53 39.70 20.56
C GLU A 337 -9.30 39.09 21.27
N PRO A 338 -8.26 39.87 21.63
CA PRO A 338 -7.14 39.38 22.43
C PRO A 338 -7.60 38.76 23.76
N GLY A 339 -7.08 37.58 24.09
CA GLY A 339 -7.43 36.86 25.32
C GLY A 339 -8.82 36.18 25.30
N ARG A 340 -9.49 36.15 24.14
CA ARG A 340 -10.73 35.38 23.94
C ARG A 340 -10.50 34.10 23.14
N GLY A 341 -11.23 33.04 23.44
CA GLY A 341 -11.04 31.74 22.77
C GLY A 341 -11.25 31.82 21.25
N ARG A 342 -10.57 30.96 20.50
CA ARG A 342 -10.74 30.78 19.05
C ARG A 342 -11.46 29.47 18.76
N ASP A 343 -11.84 29.25 17.50
CA ASP A 343 -12.46 27.98 17.15
C ASP A 343 -11.45 26.86 17.26
N ARG A 344 -11.84 25.77 17.93
CA ARG A 344 -11.04 24.56 18.00
C ARG A 344 -11.32 23.72 16.76
N ILE A 345 -10.49 23.96 15.76
CA ILE A 345 -10.44 23.26 14.49
C ILE A 345 -8.96 22.99 14.16
N ASN A 346 -8.71 22.10 13.20
CA ASN A 346 -7.36 21.91 12.67
C ASN A 346 -6.36 21.36 13.70
N VAL A 347 -6.71 20.27 14.42
CA VAL A 347 -5.72 19.56 15.25
C VAL A 347 -4.56 19.15 14.34
N THR A 348 -3.37 19.62 14.70
CA THR A 348 -2.14 19.55 13.88
C THR A 348 -1.03 18.95 14.73
N ILE A 349 -0.23 18.09 14.11
CA ILE A 349 0.95 17.48 14.73
C ILE A 349 2.19 18.27 14.32
N LYS A 350 3.08 18.52 15.28
CA LYS A 350 4.36 19.20 15.09
C LYS A 350 5.50 18.38 15.67
N LEU A 351 6.66 18.42 15.05
CA LEU A 351 7.86 17.72 15.51
C LEU A 351 9.00 18.69 15.84
N SER A 352 9.73 18.40 16.90
CA SER A 352 10.97 19.09 17.29
C SER A 352 12.11 18.07 17.49
N GLU A 353 13.29 18.40 16.96
CA GLU A 353 14.53 17.63 17.10
C GLU A 353 15.60 18.39 17.91
N ASP A 354 15.23 19.52 18.49
CA ASP A 354 16.11 20.41 19.25
C ASP A 354 15.52 20.74 20.62
N GLU A 355 14.85 19.75 21.21
CA GLU A 355 14.34 19.80 22.59
C GLU A 355 13.29 20.90 22.81
N GLY A 356 12.43 21.12 21.81
CA GLY A 356 11.31 22.08 21.86
C GLY A 356 11.68 23.51 21.49
N GLN A 357 12.91 23.77 21.02
CA GLN A 357 13.34 25.11 20.61
C GLN A 357 12.74 25.52 19.26
N THR A 358 12.64 24.58 18.31
CA THR A 358 11.98 24.79 17.02
C THR A 358 11.11 23.59 16.63
N TRP A 359 10.06 23.87 15.84
CA TRP A 359 9.09 22.89 15.36
C TRP A 359 9.18 22.78 13.82
N THR A 360 10.13 21.99 13.34
CA THR A 360 10.58 21.97 11.93
C THR A 360 9.63 21.24 10.97
N ALA A 361 8.76 20.37 11.47
CA ALA A 361 7.72 19.70 10.69
C ALA A 361 6.34 19.93 11.30
N SER A 362 5.33 20.09 10.46
CA SER A 362 3.95 20.36 10.87
C SER A 362 2.97 19.80 9.85
N ARG A 363 1.99 18.99 10.29
CA ARG A 363 0.95 18.42 9.42
C ARG A 363 -0.41 18.36 10.11
N THR A 364 -1.44 18.83 9.40
CA THR A 364 -2.83 18.74 9.85
C THR A 364 -3.26 17.28 9.97
N LEU A 365 -3.76 16.88 11.15
CA LEU A 365 -4.35 15.59 11.41
C LEU A 365 -5.87 15.61 11.16
N GLU A 366 -6.54 16.65 11.62
CA GLU A 366 -7.99 16.81 11.50
C GLU A 366 -8.36 18.25 11.12
N PRO A 367 -8.74 18.54 9.86
CA PRO A 367 -9.04 19.90 9.43
C PRO A 367 -10.35 20.46 10.01
N GLY A 368 -11.29 19.59 10.39
CA GLY A 368 -12.60 19.98 10.92
C GLY A 368 -12.59 20.41 12.40
N PHE A 369 -13.77 20.44 13.02
CA PHE A 369 -13.88 20.65 14.48
C PHE A 369 -13.13 19.57 15.23
N SER A 370 -12.14 20.00 16.01
CA SER A 370 -11.26 19.13 16.76
C SER A 370 -10.59 19.91 17.87
N GLY A 371 -10.58 19.34 19.07
CA GLY A 371 -10.26 20.02 20.32
C GLY A 371 -9.09 19.40 21.06
N TYR A 372 -9.37 18.91 22.26
CA TYR A 372 -8.34 18.38 23.16
C TYR A 372 -7.69 17.16 22.50
N SER A 373 -6.40 16.99 22.74
CA SER A 373 -5.61 15.90 22.19
C SER A 373 -4.51 15.52 23.15
N ASP A 374 -4.26 14.23 23.31
CA ASP A 374 -3.11 13.72 24.05
C ASP A 374 -2.30 12.76 23.16
N LEU A 375 -0.99 12.67 23.43
CA LEU A 375 -0.04 11.93 22.61
C LEU A 375 0.63 10.80 23.40
N ALA A 376 0.87 9.68 22.74
CA ALA A 376 1.75 8.62 23.23
C ALA A 376 2.62 8.09 22.07
N ALA A 377 3.66 7.31 22.39
CA ALA A 377 4.53 6.69 21.40
C ALA A 377 4.74 5.21 21.69
N LEU A 378 4.73 4.39 20.63
CA LEU A 378 5.16 3.00 20.67
C LEU A 378 6.69 2.92 20.54
N ALA A 379 7.26 1.80 20.97
CA ALA A 379 8.72 1.59 20.96
C ALA A 379 9.35 1.62 19.56
N ASP A 380 8.56 1.38 18.50
CA ASP A 380 9.00 1.44 17.11
C ASP A 380 8.99 2.87 16.52
N GLY A 381 8.59 3.87 17.31
CA GLY A 381 8.49 5.26 16.88
C GLY A 381 7.12 5.64 16.30
N THR A 382 6.15 4.73 16.27
CA THR A 382 4.76 5.07 15.93
C THR A 382 4.17 6.01 16.97
N ILE A 383 3.58 7.11 16.50
CA ILE A 383 2.93 8.14 17.30
C ILE A 383 1.42 7.87 17.33
N LEU A 384 0.86 7.94 18.54
CA LEU A 384 -0.57 7.84 18.83
C LEU A 384 -1.09 9.23 19.20
N CYS A 385 -2.19 9.67 18.59
CA CYS A 385 -2.90 10.89 18.99
C CYS A 385 -4.34 10.55 19.34
N PHE A 386 -4.72 10.66 20.62
CA PHE A 386 -6.10 10.50 21.06
C PHE A 386 -6.75 11.87 21.21
N TYR A 387 -7.77 12.17 20.40
CA TYR A 387 -8.28 13.53 20.26
C TYR A 387 -9.80 13.64 20.10
N GLU A 388 -10.33 14.79 20.48
CA GLU A 388 -11.72 15.19 20.25
C GLU A 388 -11.94 15.52 18.78
N ARG A 389 -12.93 14.88 18.15
CA ARG A 389 -13.24 15.02 16.71
C ARG A 389 -14.73 15.24 16.46
N GLY A 390 -15.01 16.13 15.53
CA GLY A 390 -16.36 16.44 15.06
C GLY A 390 -17.19 17.22 16.09
N SER A 391 -18.36 17.66 15.63
CA SER A 391 -19.35 18.37 16.44
C SER A 391 -20.70 17.68 16.28
N THR A 392 -21.45 17.49 17.37
CA THR A 392 -22.78 16.85 17.30
C THR A 392 -23.85 17.74 16.69
N ASP A 393 -23.67 19.06 16.70
CA ASP A 393 -24.57 20.04 16.07
C ASP A 393 -23.98 20.71 14.82
N GLY A 394 -22.68 20.52 14.56
CA GLY A 394 -21.99 21.15 13.44
C GLY A 394 -21.70 22.64 13.64
N GLU A 395 -22.01 23.19 14.82
CA GLU A 395 -21.93 24.63 15.09
C GLU A 395 -20.76 24.98 16.02
N ASN A 396 -20.41 24.11 16.97
CA ASN A 396 -19.30 24.38 17.90
C ASN A 396 -18.58 23.13 18.42
N HIS A 397 -17.37 23.35 18.94
CA HIS A 397 -16.44 22.31 19.40
C HIS A 397 -16.69 21.78 20.81
N TYR A 398 -17.55 22.42 21.62
CA TYR A 398 -17.82 21.97 22.99
C TYR A 398 -18.71 20.74 23.04
N ARG A 399 -19.41 20.46 21.94
CA ARG A 399 -20.23 19.27 21.76
C ARG A 399 -19.53 18.26 20.86
N THR A 400 -18.47 17.65 21.40
CA THR A 400 -17.64 16.66 20.71
C THR A 400 -18.48 15.47 20.22
N GLY A 401 -18.37 15.14 18.94
CA GLY A 401 -19.08 13.98 18.37
C GLY A 401 -18.36 12.65 18.63
N LEU A 402 -17.03 12.66 18.61
CA LEU A 402 -16.17 11.48 18.62
C LEU A 402 -14.92 11.72 19.47
N LEU A 403 -14.43 10.67 20.14
CA LEU A 403 -13.04 10.57 20.55
C LEU A 403 -12.35 9.53 19.66
N THR A 404 -11.28 9.95 18.98
CA THR A 404 -10.62 9.19 17.92
C THR A 404 -9.15 9.00 18.27
N VAL A 405 -8.63 7.78 18.15
CA VAL A 405 -7.19 7.53 18.15
C VAL A 405 -6.69 7.51 16.71
N ALA A 406 -5.69 8.33 16.42
CA ALA A 406 -4.94 8.27 15.18
C ALA A 406 -3.55 7.65 15.40
N THR A 407 -3.09 6.82 14.47
CA THR A 407 -1.73 6.26 14.42
C THR A 407 -1.01 6.70 13.16
N PHE A 408 0.23 7.17 13.31
CA PHE A 408 1.10 7.62 12.21
C PHE A 408 2.56 7.64 12.72
N ASP A 409 3.53 7.96 11.87
CA ASP A 409 4.92 8.12 12.28
C ASP A 409 5.46 9.53 11.98
N SER A 410 6.73 9.75 12.29
CA SER A 410 7.39 11.04 12.03
C SER A 410 7.52 11.38 10.54
N ALA A 411 7.72 10.39 9.67
CA ALA A 411 7.85 10.62 8.23
C ALA A 411 6.51 11.05 7.59
N TRP A 412 5.37 10.57 8.11
CA TRP A 412 4.07 11.11 7.75
C TRP A 412 3.99 12.61 8.08
N VAL A 413 4.40 13.03 9.27
CA VAL A 413 4.35 14.46 9.65
C VAL A 413 5.27 15.32 8.75
N ARG A 414 6.43 14.79 8.37
CA ARG A 414 7.39 15.47 7.46
C ARG A 414 6.95 15.50 6.00
N GLY A 415 6.01 14.64 5.62
CA GLY A 415 5.63 14.46 4.21
C GLY A 415 6.67 13.71 3.39
N GLU A 416 7.62 13.03 4.06
CA GLU A 416 8.72 12.33 3.40
C GLU A 416 8.24 11.02 2.74
N LYS A 417 8.60 10.83 1.48
CA LYS A 417 8.47 9.57 0.74
C LYS A 417 9.87 9.01 0.44
N GLU A 418 10.71 8.94 1.48
CA GLU A 418 12.06 8.38 1.36
C GLU A 418 12.06 6.86 1.46
N ALA A 419 12.63 6.19 0.46
CA ALA A 419 12.82 4.75 0.42
C ALA A 419 14.30 4.37 0.38
N ASP A 420 14.62 3.13 0.72
CA ASP A 420 15.89 2.54 0.33
C ASP A 420 15.81 2.04 -1.11
N VAL A 421 14.69 1.40 -1.47
CA VAL A 421 14.41 0.91 -2.83
C VAL A 421 13.03 1.42 -3.28
N CYS A 422 13.00 2.12 -4.42
CA CYS A 422 11.76 2.50 -5.08
C CYS A 422 11.53 1.61 -6.31
N ILE A 423 10.36 0.98 -6.39
CA ILE A 423 9.96 0.15 -7.52
C ILE A 423 8.86 0.89 -8.27
N TYR A 424 9.05 1.08 -9.56
CA TYR A 424 8.09 1.72 -10.45
C TYR A 424 7.38 0.67 -11.30
N GLY A 425 6.06 0.56 -11.15
CA GLY A 425 5.18 -0.43 -11.77
C GLY A 425 4.76 -1.53 -10.81
N GLY A 426 3.47 -1.61 -10.44
CA GLY A 426 2.86 -2.67 -9.63
C GLY A 426 2.47 -3.91 -10.42
N THR A 427 3.29 -4.25 -11.43
CA THR A 427 3.21 -5.53 -12.14
C THR A 427 3.52 -6.69 -11.19
N SER A 428 3.32 -7.94 -11.62
CA SER A 428 3.73 -9.09 -10.82
C SER A 428 5.23 -9.05 -10.45
N GLY A 429 6.07 -8.57 -11.38
CA GLY A 429 7.49 -8.32 -11.13
C GLY A 429 7.72 -7.26 -10.06
N GLY A 430 6.98 -6.15 -10.14
CA GLY A 430 7.08 -5.06 -9.18
C GLY A 430 6.71 -5.47 -7.75
N VAL A 431 5.62 -6.22 -7.59
CA VAL A 431 5.22 -6.76 -6.28
C VAL A 431 6.28 -7.72 -5.73
N VAL A 432 6.75 -8.65 -6.56
CA VAL A 432 7.77 -9.63 -6.14
C VAL A 432 9.10 -8.97 -5.77
N ALA A 433 9.55 -7.98 -6.54
CA ALA A 433 10.72 -7.17 -6.20
C ALA A 433 10.53 -6.45 -4.86
N SER A 434 9.34 -5.87 -4.65
CA SER A 434 9.03 -5.13 -3.45
C SER A 434 9.06 -6.01 -2.20
N VAL A 435 8.41 -7.18 -2.27
CA VAL A 435 8.40 -8.16 -1.18
C VAL A 435 9.81 -8.65 -0.86
N GLN A 436 10.63 -8.92 -1.88
CA GLN A 436 12.02 -9.34 -1.68
C GLN A 436 12.83 -8.27 -0.94
N ALA A 437 12.80 -7.03 -1.41
CA ALA A 437 13.58 -5.95 -0.80
C ALA A 437 13.12 -5.67 0.65
N ALA A 438 11.81 -5.73 0.92
CA ALA A 438 11.28 -5.54 2.26
C ALA A 438 11.68 -6.69 3.22
N ARG A 439 11.64 -7.95 2.74
CA ARG A 439 12.15 -9.12 3.49
C ARG A 439 13.67 -9.10 3.71
N MET A 440 14.40 -8.30 2.92
CA MET A 440 15.82 -7.99 3.14
C MET A 440 16.03 -6.78 4.08
N GLY A 441 14.97 -6.30 4.74
CA GLY A 441 15.03 -5.24 5.75
C GLY A 441 15.11 -3.83 5.17
N LYS A 442 14.79 -3.62 3.89
CA LYS A 442 14.79 -2.29 3.26
C LYS A 442 13.44 -1.61 3.37
N ARG A 443 13.45 -0.28 3.43
CA ARG A 443 12.29 0.56 3.16
C ARG A 443 11.98 0.52 1.67
N VAL A 444 11.01 -0.29 1.29
CA VAL A 444 10.42 -0.36 -0.06
C VAL A 444 9.18 0.53 -0.35
N LEU A 445 9.29 1.41 -1.36
CA LEU A 445 8.14 2.12 -1.94
C LEU A 445 7.80 1.55 -3.32
N LEU A 446 6.59 1.02 -3.48
CA LEU A 446 6.04 0.55 -4.76
C LEU A 446 5.10 1.61 -5.34
N LEU A 447 5.40 2.09 -6.54
CA LEU A 447 4.61 3.06 -7.29
C LEU A 447 3.79 2.32 -8.35
N GLU A 448 2.49 2.20 -8.14
CA GLU A 448 1.54 1.59 -9.08
C GLU A 448 0.81 2.67 -9.87
N THR A 449 0.91 2.63 -11.19
CA THR A 449 0.37 3.65 -12.10
C THR A 449 -1.17 3.71 -12.11
N GLY A 450 -1.81 2.57 -11.91
CA GLY A 450 -3.25 2.42 -11.75
C GLY A 450 -3.64 2.13 -10.31
N ASN A 451 -4.66 1.28 -10.12
CA ASN A 451 -5.22 0.99 -8.79
C ASN A 451 -5.03 -0.48 -8.35
N HIS A 452 -4.46 -1.33 -9.20
CA HIS A 452 -4.45 -2.79 -9.04
C HIS A 452 -3.04 -3.34 -9.10
N LEU A 453 -2.71 -4.25 -8.17
CA LEU A 453 -1.43 -4.94 -8.17
C LEU A 453 -1.50 -6.24 -8.96
N GLY A 454 -0.39 -6.64 -9.57
CA GLY A 454 -0.21 -7.92 -10.26
C GLY A 454 -0.18 -7.84 -11.79
N GLY A 455 -0.39 -6.65 -12.36
CA GLY A 455 -0.29 -6.40 -13.80
C GLY A 455 -1.17 -7.34 -14.63
N MET A 456 -0.58 -8.04 -15.60
CA MET A 456 -1.34 -8.88 -16.54
C MET A 456 -2.02 -10.08 -15.84
N THR A 457 -1.46 -10.63 -14.75
CA THR A 457 -2.05 -11.81 -14.08
C THR A 457 -3.33 -11.49 -13.30
N SER A 458 -3.37 -10.36 -12.60
CA SER A 458 -4.59 -9.83 -11.99
C SER A 458 -5.48 -9.09 -12.99
N GLY A 459 -4.91 -8.68 -14.12
CA GLY A 459 -5.59 -7.95 -15.19
C GLY A 459 -6.08 -8.81 -16.36
N GLY A 460 -6.26 -10.13 -16.16
CA GLY A 460 -6.97 -11.01 -17.10
C GLY A 460 -6.16 -12.14 -17.75
N LEU A 461 -4.83 -12.18 -17.62
CA LEU A 461 -4.02 -13.34 -18.02
C LEU A 461 -4.22 -14.49 -17.02
N SER A 462 -5.27 -15.27 -17.25
CA SER A 462 -5.73 -16.29 -16.30
C SER A 462 -5.20 -17.69 -16.59
N ALA A 463 -4.79 -17.99 -17.83
CA ALA A 463 -4.02 -19.20 -18.16
C ALA A 463 -2.57 -18.81 -18.46
N VAL A 464 -1.74 -18.77 -17.42
CA VAL A 464 -0.38 -18.24 -17.49
C VAL A 464 0.53 -19.16 -18.31
N ASP A 465 1.29 -18.55 -19.23
CA ASP A 465 2.28 -19.24 -20.04
C ASP A 465 3.53 -19.59 -19.22
N ILE A 466 3.67 -20.88 -18.92
CA ILE A 466 4.81 -21.43 -18.18
C ILE A 466 5.51 -22.46 -19.05
N GLY A 467 6.82 -22.32 -19.17
CA GLY A 467 7.69 -23.31 -19.80
C GLY A 467 7.88 -24.54 -18.90
N ASP A 468 9.11 -24.80 -18.48
CA ASP A 468 9.37 -25.83 -17.48
C ASP A 468 9.12 -25.27 -16.07
N PRO A 469 8.12 -25.74 -15.32
CA PRO A 469 7.78 -25.20 -14.01
C PRO A 469 8.90 -25.26 -12.97
N ARG A 470 9.84 -26.21 -13.11
CA ARG A 470 10.97 -26.38 -12.18
C ARG A 470 11.94 -25.21 -12.24
N THR A 471 11.82 -24.37 -13.27
CA THR A 471 12.61 -23.15 -13.45
C THR A 471 12.09 -21.98 -12.63
N VAL A 472 10.86 -22.06 -12.11
CA VAL A 472 10.26 -21.04 -11.24
C VAL A 472 10.70 -21.27 -9.81
N GLY A 473 11.40 -20.31 -9.22
CA GLY A 473 11.95 -20.35 -7.85
C GLY A 473 11.47 -19.19 -6.98
N GLY A 474 12.00 -19.14 -5.76
CA GLY A 474 11.82 -18.04 -4.81
C GLY A 474 10.36 -17.58 -4.61
N ILE A 475 10.14 -16.28 -4.62
CA ILE A 475 8.83 -15.66 -4.34
C ILE A 475 7.83 -15.95 -5.46
N ALA A 476 8.26 -16.09 -6.71
CA ALA A 476 7.36 -16.50 -7.80
C ALA A 476 6.73 -17.88 -7.50
N ARG A 477 7.53 -18.81 -6.99
CA ARG A 477 7.08 -20.13 -6.56
C ARG A 477 6.10 -20.04 -5.38
N GLU A 478 6.41 -19.18 -4.41
CA GLU A 478 5.54 -18.89 -3.26
C GLU A 478 4.18 -18.37 -3.72
N TYR A 479 4.15 -17.34 -4.58
CA TYR A 479 2.94 -16.77 -5.16
C TYR A 479 2.02 -17.83 -5.77
N PHE A 480 2.54 -18.65 -6.70
CA PHE A 480 1.74 -19.71 -7.32
C PHE A 480 1.27 -20.77 -6.30
N SER A 481 2.03 -21.00 -5.23
CA SER A 481 1.66 -21.94 -4.18
C SER A 481 0.52 -21.37 -3.31
N CYS A 482 0.58 -20.09 -2.93
CA CYS A 482 -0.49 -19.38 -2.21
C CYS A 482 -1.77 -19.29 -3.05
N LEU A 483 -1.62 -18.99 -4.33
CA LEU A 483 -2.73 -18.93 -5.27
C LEU A 483 -3.51 -20.24 -5.35
N VAL A 484 -2.82 -21.37 -5.44
CA VAL A 484 -3.45 -22.69 -5.53
C VAL A 484 -4.01 -23.16 -4.19
N ALA A 485 -3.45 -22.68 -3.08
CA ALA A 485 -3.96 -22.94 -1.73
C ALA A 485 -5.37 -22.37 -1.51
N ASN A 486 -5.72 -21.25 -2.16
CA ASN A 486 -7.07 -20.68 -2.15
C ASN A 486 -8.15 -21.66 -2.66
N TYR A 487 -7.75 -22.65 -3.45
CA TYR A 487 -8.63 -23.71 -3.95
C TYR A 487 -8.49 -25.04 -3.19
N GLY A 488 -7.83 -25.04 -2.02
CA GLY A 488 -7.58 -26.24 -1.21
C GLY A 488 -6.64 -27.24 -1.87
N LYS A 489 -5.71 -26.77 -2.70
CA LYS A 489 -4.76 -27.59 -3.46
C LYS A 489 -3.32 -27.25 -3.11
N GLN A 490 -2.39 -28.11 -3.53
CA GLN A 490 -0.95 -27.94 -3.33
C GLN A 490 -0.19 -28.29 -4.62
N LEU A 491 0.90 -27.57 -4.88
CA LEU A 491 1.78 -27.80 -6.03
C LEU A 491 2.95 -28.72 -5.66
N ASP A 492 3.22 -29.71 -6.53
CA ASP A 492 4.46 -30.50 -6.48
C ASP A 492 5.44 -29.97 -7.53
N TRP A 493 6.36 -29.12 -7.07
CA TRP A 493 7.38 -28.48 -7.91
C TRP A 493 8.49 -29.43 -8.41
N ASN A 494 8.51 -30.70 -7.98
CA ASN A 494 9.54 -31.67 -8.36
C ASN A 494 9.17 -32.53 -9.59
N GLN A 495 7.93 -32.42 -10.09
CA GLN A 495 7.45 -33.20 -11.23
C GLN A 495 7.14 -32.31 -12.43
N ASP A 496 7.30 -32.85 -13.64
CA ASP A 496 6.74 -32.22 -14.83
C ASP A 496 5.22 -32.12 -14.67
N PHE A 497 4.65 -30.91 -14.82
CA PHE A 497 3.20 -30.77 -14.79
C PHE A 497 2.56 -31.45 -16.00
N LYS A 498 1.64 -32.39 -15.75
CA LYS A 498 0.96 -33.15 -16.81
C LYS A 498 -0.12 -32.29 -17.48
N ARG A 499 0.12 -31.84 -18.73
CA ARG A 499 -0.81 -31.11 -19.63
C ARG A 499 -1.20 -29.69 -19.17
N THR A 500 -1.91 -28.97 -20.06
CA THR A 500 -2.36 -27.58 -19.92
C THR A 500 -3.31 -27.38 -18.73
N GLY A 501 -2.76 -26.89 -17.61
CA GLY A 501 -3.31 -25.87 -16.70
C GLY A 501 -4.65 -26.04 -15.96
N GLY A 502 -5.60 -26.85 -16.42
CA GLY A 502 -6.98 -26.79 -15.90
C GLY A 502 -7.23 -27.43 -14.52
N PRO A 503 -8.45 -27.30 -13.97
CA PRO A 503 -8.84 -27.93 -12.70
C PRO A 503 -8.58 -29.45 -12.62
N LYS A 504 -8.62 -30.14 -13.76
CA LYS A 504 -8.33 -31.58 -13.91
C LYS A 504 -6.85 -31.96 -13.74
N THR A 505 -5.92 -31.00 -13.79
CA THR A 505 -4.48 -31.20 -13.61
C THR A 505 -3.96 -30.63 -12.29
N GLY A 506 -4.87 -30.25 -11.37
CA GLY A 506 -4.52 -29.58 -10.12
C GLY A 506 -4.72 -28.06 -10.14
N GLY A 507 -5.17 -27.45 -11.25
CA GLY A 507 -5.53 -26.02 -11.31
C GLY A 507 -4.37 -25.05 -11.05
N ALA A 508 -3.12 -25.50 -11.25
CA ALA A 508 -1.92 -24.81 -10.80
C ALA A 508 -1.74 -23.39 -11.34
N TYR A 509 -2.26 -23.11 -12.54
CA TYR A 509 -2.04 -21.88 -13.30
C TYR A 509 -3.30 -21.41 -14.02
N SER A 510 -4.46 -21.89 -13.58
CA SER A 510 -5.77 -21.37 -13.96
C SER A 510 -6.24 -20.47 -12.84
N ILE A 511 -6.22 -19.17 -13.12
CA ILE A 511 -6.25 -18.12 -12.11
C ILE A 511 -7.52 -17.31 -12.30
N GLU A 512 -8.30 -17.13 -11.24
CA GLU A 512 -9.28 -16.06 -11.21
C GLU A 512 -8.55 -14.73 -10.95
N PRO A 513 -8.70 -13.72 -11.81
CA PRO A 513 -7.93 -12.46 -11.71
C PRO A 513 -8.00 -11.79 -10.32
N HIS A 514 -9.17 -11.72 -9.70
CA HIS A 514 -9.32 -11.15 -8.35
C HIS A 514 -8.61 -11.97 -7.25
N ILE A 515 -8.42 -13.27 -7.44
CA ILE A 515 -7.63 -14.10 -6.50
C ILE A 515 -6.14 -13.81 -6.68
N ALA A 516 -5.67 -13.61 -7.91
CA ALA A 516 -4.30 -13.15 -8.14
C ALA A 516 -4.03 -11.80 -7.46
N GLU A 517 -4.93 -10.84 -7.63
CA GLU A 517 -4.82 -9.53 -7.00
C GLU A 517 -4.81 -9.62 -5.47
N THR A 518 -5.70 -10.42 -4.89
CA THR A 518 -5.74 -10.69 -3.44
C THR A 518 -4.39 -11.18 -2.93
N VAL A 519 -3.82 -12.21 -3.56
CA VAL A 519 -2.52 -12.77 -3.13
C VAL A 519 -1.39 -11.74 -3.23
N PHE A 520 -1.36 -10.90 -4.27
CA PHE A 520 -0.34 -9.84 -4.35
C PHE A 520 -0.49 -8.78 -3.27
N ASN A 521 -1.72 -8.35 -2.99
CA ASN A 521 -2.00 -7.39 -1.92
C ASN A 521 -1.57 -7.96 -0.56
N GLU A 522 -1.94 -9.21 -0.26
CA GLU A 522 -1.56 -9.90 0.98
C GLU A 522 -0.04 -10.01 1.11
N MET A 523 0.67 -10.46 0.06
CA MET A 523 2.14 -10.58 0.10
C MET A 523 2.83 -9.23 0.31
N ALA A 524 2.33 -8.15 -0.31
CA ALA A 524 2.88 -6.81 -0.13
C ALA A 524 2.62 -6.27 1.28
N GLU A 525 1.40 -6.45 1.81
CA GLU A 525 1.00 -6.04 3.15
C GLU A 525 1.80 -6.79 4.23
N GLU A 526 1.89 -8.12 4.13
CA GLU A 526 2.65 -8.97 5.06
C GLU A 526 4.14 -8.59 5.11
N ALA A 527 4.69 -8.16 3.98
CA ALA A 527 6.08 -7.72 3.89
C ALA A 527 6.31 -6.27 4.37
N GLY A 528 5.25 -5.50 4.64
CA GLY A 528 5.34 -4.09 5.03
C GLY A 528 5.71 -3.15 3.87
N VAL A 529 5.38 -3.52 2.64
CA VAL A 529 5.60 -2.69 1.45
C VAL A 529 4.64 -1.50 1.45
N ARG A 530 5.16 -0.29 1.23
CA ARG A 530 4.32 0.90 1.02
C ARG A 530 3.95 1.00 -0.45
N VAL A 531 2.65 1.00 -0.75
CA VAL A 531 2.14 1.12 -2.12
C VAL A 531 1.52 2.50 -2.34
N LEU A 532 1.94 3.22 -3.38
CA LEU A 532 1.26 4.42 -3.87
C LEU A 532 0.55 4.07 -5.18
N LYS A 533 -0.77 4.12 -5.17
CA LYS A 533 -1.63 3.91 -6.35
C LYS A 533 -1.83 5.23 -7.09
N GLY A 534 -2.13 5.15 -8.39
CA GLY A 534 -2.26 6.31 -9.27
C GLY A 534 -0.94 7.06 -9.50
N ALA A 535 0.20 6.41 -9.24
CA ALA A 535 1.52 7.02 -9.27
C ALA A 535 2.08 7.12 -10.70
N LYS A 536 1.56 8.08 -11.47
CA LYS A 536 2.02 8.40 -12.83
C LYS A 536 3.29 9.25 -12.77
N LEU A 537 4.32 8.86 -13.54
CA LEU A 537 5.65 9.50 -13.53
C LEU A 537 5.64 10.74 -14.43
N GLU A 538 6.07 11.88 -13.88
CA GLU A 538 6.25 13.13 -14.62
C GLU A 538 7.73 13.34 -14.97
N ALA A 539 8.64 13.17 -14.00
CA ALA A 539 10.05 13.44 -14.20
C ALA A 539 10.98 12.62 -13.30
N VAL A 540 12.21 12.41 -13.78
CA VAL A 540 13.32 11.80 -13.02
C VAL A 540 14.34 12.88 -12.68
N ARG A 541 14.74 12.96 -11.40
CA ARG A 541 15.84 13.82 -10.94
C ARG A 541 17.13 13.02 -10.87
N LYS A 542 18.21 13.57 -11.43
CA LYS A 542 19.54 12.94 -11.43
C LYS A 542 20.63 13.89 -10.97
N ALA A 543 21.64 13.33 -10.32
CA ALA A 543 22.95 13.94 -10.09
C ALA A 543 23.98 13.18 -10.93
N GLY A 544 24.30 13.71 -12.12
CA GLY A 544 25.10 12.96 -13.10
C GLY A 544 24.32 11.78 -13.66
N ASN A 545 24.88 10.58 -13.57
CA ASN A 545 24.24 9.31 -13.92
C ASN A 545 23.40 8.71 -12.78
N HIS A 546 23.43 9.28 -11.57
CA HIS A 546 22.71 8.75 -10.42
C HIS A 546 21.29 9.32 -10.30
N ILE A 547 20.26 8.48 -10.15
CA ILE A 547 18.89 8.94 -9.85
C ILE A 547 18.82 9.33 -8.37
N THR A 548 18.34 10.54 -8.08
CA THR A 548 18.14 11.04 -6.72
C THR A 548 16.67 11.04 -6.29
N GLY A 549 15.75 11.00 -7.25
CA GLY A 549 14.32 10.96 -6.97
C GLY A 549 13.43 11.02 -8.21
N LEU A 550 12.14 10.81 -7.98
CA LEU A 550 11.07 10.86 -8.98
C LEU A 550 10.08 11.96 -8.61
N VAL A 551 9.46 12.56 -9.62
CA VAL A 551 8.34 13.49 -9.49
C VAL A 551 7.14 12.85 -10.17
N LEU A 552 6.01 12.78 -9.47
CA LEU A 552 4.74 12.26 -10.00
C LEU A 552 3.88 13.40 -10.58
N GLU A 553 2.91 13.06 -11.42
CA GLU A 553 2.00 14.06 -12.05
C GLU A 553 1.21 14.90 -11.02
N ASP A 554 0.98 14.37 -9.81
CA ASP A 554 0.30 15.08 -8.72
C ASP A 554 1.23 16.01 -7.91
N GLY A 555 2.51 16.09 -8.29
CA GLY A 555 3.54 16.87 -7.61
C GLY A 555 4.23 16.15 -6.45
N THR A 556 3.84 14.90 -6.14
CA THR A 556 4.52 14.09 -5.12
C THR A 556 5.97 13.85 -5.51
N GLU A 557 6.88 14.10 -4.57
CA GLU A 557 8.31 13.83 -4.71
C GLU A 557 8.68 12.56 -3.96
N VAL A 558 9.45 11.69 -4.62
CA VAL A 558 9.94 10.42 -4.07
C VAL A 558 11.46 10.43 -4.14
N SER A 559 12.14 10.04 -3.06
CA SER A 559 13.59 9.82 -3.06
C SER A 559 13.90 8.37 -2.69
N ALA A 560 14.92 7.79 -3.31
CA ALA A 560 15.40 6.45 -2.96
C ALA A 560 16.89 6.28 -3.28
N ARG A 561 17.53 5.27 -2.68
CA ARG A 561 18.92 4.92 -2.99
C ARG A 561 19.04 4.09 -4.27
N MET A 562 18.08 3.20 -4.48
CA MET A 562 18.00 2.33 -5.66
C MET A 562 16.62 2.37 -6.29
N PHE A 563 16.58 2.19 -7.60
CA PHE A 563 15.36 2.19 -8.39
C PHE A 563 15.22 0.91 -9.21
N ILE A 564 13.99 0.44 -9.38
CA ILE A 564 13.66 -0.71 -10.25
C ILE A 564 12.50 -0.30 -11.14
N ASP A 565 12.72 -0.31 -12.46
CA ASP A 565 11.64 -0.23 -13.45
C ASP A 565 11.10 -1.65 -13.70
N ALA A 566 9.91 -1.89 -13.17
CA ALA A 566 9.13 -3.11 -13.33
C ALA A 566 7.86 -2.89 -14.17
N THR A 567 7.75 -1.75 -14.87
CA THR A 567 6.65 -1.47 -15.81
C THR A 567 6.79 -2.33 -17.07
N TYR A 568 5.67 -2.55 -17.78
CA TYR A 568 5.70 -3.25 -19.06
C TYR A 568 6.28 -2.37 -20.19
N GLU A 569 6.26 -1.06 -19.99
CA GLU A 569 6.59 -0.02 -20.95
C GLU A 569 8.06 0.43 -20.89
N GLY A 570 8.70 0.30 -19.73
CA GLY A 570 10.05 0.81 -19.47
C GLY A 570 10.08 2.33 -19.31
N ASP A 571 9.07 2.90 -18.64
CA ASP A 571 8.89 4.36 -18.54
C ASP A 571 9.92 5.04 -17.65
N LEU A 572 10.25 4.45 -16.49
CA LEU A 572 11.27 5.00 -15.61
C LEU A 572 12.65 4.92 -16.26
N MET A 573 12.96 3.81 -16.93
CA MET A 573 14.16 3.64 -17.74
C MET A 573 14.29 4.74 -18.80
N ALA A 574 13.24 4.95 -19.59
CA ALA A 574 13.24 5.97 -20.63
C ALA A 574 13.41 7.39 -20.05
N ALA A 575 12.66 7.71 -18.98
CA ALA A 575 12.73 9.01 -18.32
C ALA A 575 14.09 9.26 -17.64
N ALA A 576 14.81 8.21 -17.23
CA ALA A 576 16.17 8.29 -16.68
C ALA A 576 17.25 8.51 -17.75
N GLY A 577 16.88 8.53 -19.04
CA GLY A 577 17.80 8.72 -20.16
C GLY A 577 18.62 7.48 -20.52
N VAL A 578 18.15 6.29 -20.14
CA VAL A 578 18.80 5.01 -20.52
C VAL A 578 18.47 4.67 -21.97
N SER A 579 19.46 4.16 -22.69
CA SER A 579 19.29 3.77 -24.10
C SER A 579 18.30 2.62 -24.26
N TYR A 580 17.36 2.76 -25.19
CA TYR A 580 16.39 1.71 -25.54
C TYR A 580 16.14 1.65 -27.05
N THR A 581 15.45 0.59 -27.48
CA THR A 581 15.01 0.38 -28.87
C THR A 581 13.53 0.00 -28.92
N LEU A 582 12.87 0.44 -30.00
CA LEU A 582 11.53 0.03 -30.45
C LEU A 582 11.59 -0.62 -31.84
N MET A 583 12.80 -0.88 -32.32
CA MET A 583 13.05 -1.50 -33.61
C MET A 583 13.09 -3.00 -33.43
N ARG A 584 12.41 -3.75 -34.30
CA ARG A 584 12.79 -5.13 -34.57
C ARG A 584 14.08 -5.08 -35.35
N GLU A 585 15.16 -5.49 -34.70
CA GLU A 585 16.49 -5.31 -35.24
C GLU A 585 16.68 -6.22 -36.46
N GLY A 586 17.32 -5.72 -37.52
CA GLY A 586 17.58 -6.56 -38.70
C GLY A 586 18.53 -7.70 -38.38
N ASN A 587 18.42 -8.81 -39.12
CA ASN A 587 19.22 -10.04 -38.92
C ASN A 587 20.73 -9.78 -38.78
N ALA A 588 21.25 -8.82 -39.56
CA ALA A 588 22.67 -8.46 -39.55
C ALA A 588 23.15 -7.82 -38.23
N ARG A 589 22.26 -7.25 -37.40
CA ARG A 589 22.64 -6.52 -36.17
C ARG A 589 23.26 -7.45 -35.13
N TYR A 590 22.66 -8.62 -34.92
CA TYR A 590 23.10 -9.61 -33.93
C TYR A 590 23.34 -11.00 -34.54
N ASN A 591 23.39 -11.10 -35.88
CA ASN A 591 23.53 -12.35 -36.62
C ASN A 591 22.42 -13.37 -36.28
N GLU A 592 21.18 -12.88 -36.22
CA GLU A 592 19.97 -13.65 -35.92
C GLU A 592 19.24 -14.03 -37.21
N SER A 593 18.31 -14.99 -37.14
CA SER A 593 17.56 -15.47 -38.30
C SER A 593 16.11 -15.00 -38.30
N PHE A 594 15.52 -14.87 -37.11
CA PHE A 594 14.10 -14.54 -36.94
C PHE A 594 13.84 -13.07 -36.62
N ASN A 595 14.87 -12.23 -36.64
CA ASN A 595 14.74 -10.82 -36.30
C ASN A 595 14.36 -9.98 -37.54
N GLY A 596 13.99 -8.72 -37.35
CA GLY A 596 13.60 -7.80 -38.42
C GLY A 596 12.21 -8.09 -39.01
N ILE A 597 11.99 -7.63 -40.24
CA ILE A 597 10.77 -7.89 -41.01
C ILE A 597 10.70 -9.38 -41.30
N GLN A 598 9.56 -9.99 -40.95
CA GLN A 598 9.36 -11.43 -41.09
C GLN A 598 7.99 -11.71 -41.69
N TYR A 599 8.00 -12.53 -42.73
CA TYR A 599 6.84 -13.13 -43.36
C TYR A 599 7.11 -14.63 -43.37
N GLU A 600 6.22 -15.47 -42.84
CA GLU A 600 6.48 -16.92 -42.84
C GLU A 600 6.73 -17.45 -44.27
N PRO A 601 7.93 -17.99 -44.59
CA PRO A 601 8.16 -18.67 -45.87
C PRO A 601 7.45 -20.04 -45.92
N ASP A 602 7.23 -20.64 -44.74
CA ASP A 602 6.53 -21.90 -44.50
C ASP A 602 5.01 -21.73 -44.32
N TYR A 603 4.47 -20.57 -44.69
CA TYR A 603 3.05 -20.33 -44.87
C TYR A 603 2.49 -21.29 -45.92
N LYS A 604 2.07 -22.46 -45.48
CA LYS A 604 1.25 -23.38 -46.27
C LYS A 604 -0.18 -23.07 -45.91
N PRO A 605 -0.94 -22.34 -46.75
CA PRO A 605 -2.36 -22.21 -46.53
C PRO A 605 -2.92 -23.62 -46.32
N ARG A 606 -3.58 -23.80 -45.18
CA ARG A 606 -3.89 -25.12 -44.67
C ARG A 606 -5.18 -25.58 -45.31
N TRP A 607 -5.08 -26.10 -46.54
CA TRP A 607 -6.24 -26.55 -47.31
C TRP A 607 -6.83 -27.88 -46.84
N ASN A 608 -6.38 -28.42 -45.70
CA ASN A 608 -6.94 -29.63 -45.12
C ASN A 608 -8.15 -29.29 -44.25
N HIS A 609 -9.26 -30.02 -44.43
CA HIS A 609 -10.39 -29.96 -43.51
C HIS A 609 -9.92 -30.28 -42.09
N VAL A 610 -10.24 -29.43 -41.12
CA VAL A 610 -9.89 -29.63 -39.71
C VAL A 610 -11.12 -29.78 -38.82
N THR A 611 -11.10 -30.83 -37.99
CA THR A 611 -12.05 -31.01 -36.88
C THR A 611 -11.27 -30.98 -35.57
N PRO A 612 -11.46 -29.96 -34.70
CA PRO A 612 -10.77 -29.89 -33.43
C PRO A 612 -11.29 -30.95 -32.44
N GLY A 613 -10.39 -31.48 -31.60
CA GLY A 613 -10.79 -32.20 -30.39
C GLY A 613 -11.37 -31.24 -29.33
N ASP A 614 -11.74 -31.76 -28.16
CA ASP A 614 -12.37 -30.98 -27.07
C ASP A 614 -11.56 -29.74 -26.65
N ASN A 615 -10.23 -29.80 -26.75
CA ASN A 615 -9.30 -28.72 -26.41
C ASN A 615 -9.01 -27.74 -27.57
N GLY A 616 -9.76 -27.83 -28.68
CA GLY A 616 -9.56 -26.97 -29.85
C GLY A 616 -8.32 -27.29 -30.69
N ARG A 617 -7.60 -28.37 -30.38
CA ARG A 617 -6.40 -28.79 -31.11
C ARG A 617 -6.70 -29.93 -32.09
N VAL A 618 -5.98 -29.94 -33.20
CA VAL A 618 -6.01 -31.01 -34.22
C VAL A 618 -4.94 -32.08 -33.96
N PRO A 619 -5.01 -33.26 -34.61
CA PRO A 619 -3.90 -34.23 -34.59
C PRO A 619 -2.60 -33.57 -35.05
N GLY A 620 -1.59 -33.54 -34.18
CA GLY A 620 -0.35 -32.76 -34.37
C GLY A 620 -0.15 -31.62 -33.35
N GLY A 621 -1.19 -31.29 -32.58
CA GLY A 621 -1.13 -30.36 -31.46
C GLY A 621 -1.33 -28.89 -31.81
N GLN A 622 -1.53 -28.55 -33.08
CA GLN A 622 -1.85 -27.18 -33.52
C GLN A 622 -3.28 -26.81 -33.12
N GLY A 623 -3.51 -25.53 -32.83
CA GLY A 623 -4.85 -25.00 -32.60
C GLY A 623 -5.56 -24.65 -33.91
N VAL A 624 -6.89 -24.77 -33.92
CA VAL A 624 -7.70 -24.28 -35.05
C VAL A 624 -7.79 -22.75 -35.10
N TRP A 625 -7.50 -22.06 -33.99
CA TRP A 625 -7.42 -20.59 -33.93
C TRP A 625 -6.27 -19.99 -34.74
N ASP A 626 -5.25 -20.77 -35.11
CA ASP A 626 -4.13 -20.28 -35.92
C ASP A 626 -4.41 -20.41 -37.43
N ARG A 627 -5.63 -20.79 -37.84
CA ARG A 627 -6.02 -21.05 -39.24
C ARG A 627 -5.78 -19.81 -40.12
N ASP A 628 -5.36 -20.02 -41.36
CA ASP A 628 -4.94 -18.93 -42.24
C ASP A 628 -5.19 -19.25 -43.72
N PHE A 629 -5.51 -18.22 -44.50
CA PHE A 629 -5.91 -18.27 -45.92
C PHE A 629 -5.45 -17.01 -46.69
N PRO A 630 -5.25 -17.11 -48.03
CA PRO A 630 -5.03 -15.95 -48.87
C PRO A 630 -6.32 -15.14 -49.03
N LEU A 631 -6.54 -14.17 -48.15
CA LEU A 631 -7.77 -13.36 -48.14
C LEU A 631 -7.64 -12.12 -49.04
N ASP A 632 -8.71 -11.78 -49.76
CA ASP A 632 -8.80 -10.51 -50.47
C ASP A 632 -8.79 -9.34 -49.45
N PRO A 633 -8.01 -8.27 -49.66
CA PRO A 633 -7.90 -7.16 -48.72
C PRO A 633 -8.80 -5.94 -49.04
N TYR A 634 -9.49 -5.91 -50.18
CA TYR A 634 -10.11 -4.69 -50.72
C TYR A 634 -11.61 -4.61 -50.41
N VAL A 635 -12.18 -3.40 -50.29
CA VAL A 635 -13.62 -3.21 -50.00
C VAL A 635 -14.51 -3.97 -51.00
N VAL A 636 -14.18 -3.90 -52.28
CA VAL A 636 -14.78 -4.72 -53.34
C VAL A 636 -13.77 -5.81 -53.74
N LYS A 637 -14.16 -7.08 -53.60
CA LYS A 637 -13.30 -8.24 -53.91
C LYS A 637 -12.69 -8.11 -55.31
N GLY A 638 -11.38 -8.26 -55.40
CA GLY A 638 -10.60 -8.23 -56.64
C GLY A 638 -10.29 -6.85 -57.19
N GLU A 639 -10.77 -5.76 -56.56
CA GLU A 639 -10.68 -4.40 -57.09
C GLU A 639 -9.83 -3.49 -56.18
N PRO A 640 -8.51 -3.36 -56.43
CA PRO A 640 -7.62 -2.54 -55.61
C PRO A 640 -8.05 -1.07 -55.47
N SER A 641 -8.70 -0.51 -56.51
CA SER A 641 -9.20 0.87 -56.50
C SER A 641 -10.36 1.11 -55.54
N SER A 642 -10.94 0.07 -54.94
CA SER A 642 -12.02 0.19 -53.97
C SER A 642 -11.54 0.57 -52.55
N GLY A 643 -10.23 0.60 -52.33
CA GLY A 643 -9.62 0.84 -51.01
C GLY A 643 -9.49 -0.43 -50.18
N LEU A 644 -8.73 -0.36 -49.09
CA LEU A 644 -8.51 -1.48 -48.16
C LEU A 644 -9.67 -1.63 -47.17
N LEU A 645 -9.86 -2.86 -46.69
CA LEU A 645 -10.75 -3.13 -45.55
C LEU A 645 -10.20 -2.50 -44.25
N PRO A 646 -11.06 -2.12 -43.28
CA PRO A 646 -10.66 -1.33 -42.11
C PRO A 646 -9.54 -1.91 -41.23
N LEU A 647 -9.39 -3.25 -41.18
CA LEU A 647 -8.38 -3.93 -40.36
C LEU A 647 -7.10 -4.30 -41.14
N ILE A 648 -6.93 -3.76 -42.34
CA ILE A 648 -5.76 -3.92 -43.20
C ILE A 648 -5.05 -2.58 -43.32
N GLN A 649 -3.74 -2.56 -43.04
CA GLN A 649 -2.92 -1.37 -43.11
C GLN A 649 -2.33 -1.14 -44.51
N GLU A 650 -2.20 0.12 -44.88
CA GLU A 650 -1.44 0.55 -46.06
C GLU A 650 0.08 0.35 -45.85
N GLY A 651 0.81 0.25 -46.96
CA GLY A 651 2.28 0.25 -46.97
C GLY A 651 2.88 -0.99 -47.63
N GLU A 652 4.16 -0.86 -47.98
CA GLU A 652 4.92 -1.94 -48.60
C GLU A 652 5.37 -2.98 -47.56
N PRO A 653 5.45 -4.27 -47.94
CA PRO A 653 6.01 -5.31 -47.09
C PRO A 653 7.48 -5.07 -46.69
N GLY A 654 8.27 -4.41 -47.53
CA GLY A 654 9.71 -4.33 -47.28
C GLY A 654 10.39 -5.70 -47.42
N VAL A 655 11.66 -5.78 -47.01
CA VAL A 655 12.54 -6.92 -47.27
C VAL A 655 12.72 -7.76 -46.01
N GLU A 656 12.52 -9.06 -46.12
CA GLU A 656 12.69 -10.01 -45.01
C GLU A 656 14.10 -9.93 -44.40
N GLY A 657 14.17 -9.87 -43.08
CA GLY A 657 15.42 -9.73 -42.31
C GLY A 657 15.95 -8.30 -42.17
N GLU A 658 15.38 -7.30 -42.84
CA GLU A 658 15.72 -5.89 -42.60
C GLU A 658 15.10 -5.36 -41.30
N ALA A 659 15.69 -4.32 -40.72
CA ALA A 659 15.17 -3.72 -39.49
C ALA A 659 13.86 -2.97 -39.76
N ALA A 660 12.90 -3.05 -38.83
CA ALA A 660 11.64 -2.30 -38.92
C ALA A 660 11.12 -1.89 -37.54
N PRO A 661 10.49 -0.71 -37.41
CA PRO A 661 9.84 -0.32 -36.17
C PRO A 661 8.59 -1.16 -35.91
N GLY A 662 8.12 -1.13 -34.67
CA GLY A 662 6.83 -1.68 -34.28
C GLY A 662 6.95 -2.77 -33.22
N VAL A 663 5.86 -2.94 -32.49
CA VAL A 663 5.72 -3.90 -31.40
C VAL A 663 4.61 -4.89 -31.72
N GLN A 664 4.62 -6.03 -31.05
CA GLN A 664 3.59 -7.05 -31.19
C GLN A 664 2.18 -6.52 -30.90
N ALA A 665 1.18 -7.04 -31.62
CA ALA A 665 -0.22 -6.70 -31.36
C ALA A 665 -0.66 -7.03 -29.94
N TYR A 666 -1.31 -6.08 -29.29
CA TYR A 666 -1.90 -6.23 -27.96
C TYR A 666 -3.36 -6.67 -28.05
N CYS A 667 -3.89 -7.11 -26.90
CA CYS A 667 -5.29 -7.46 -26.71
C CYS A 667 -5.68 -7.30 -25.24
N TYR A 668 -6.97 -7.41 -24.94
CA TYR A 668 -7.41 -7.79 -23.59
C TYR A 668 -7.49 -9.31 -23.49
N ARG A 669 -6.90 -9.87 -22.43
CA ARG A 669 -7.14 -11.27 -22.04
C ARG A 669 -8.42 -11.30 -21.21
N LEU A 670 -9.48 -11.89 -21.74
CA LEU A 670 -10.79 -11.79 -21.11
C LEU A 670 -11.04 -12.97 -20.18
N CYS A 671 -11.48 -12.69 -18.96
CA CYS A 671 -12.14 -13.66 -18.12
C CYS A 671 -13.65 -13.61 -18.41
N LEU A 672 -14.20 -14.66 -19.02
CA LEU A 672 -15.63 -14.75 -19.33
C LEU A 672 -16.29 -15.90 -18.56
N THR A 673 -17.58 -15.77 -18.30
CA THR A 673 -18.36 -16.76 -17.53
C THR A 673 -19.54 -17.31 -18.32
N THR A 674 -19.93 -18.55 -18.01
CA THR A 674 -21.19 -19.14 -18.47
C THR A 674 -22.22 -19.31 -17.34
N ALA A 675 -21.95 -18.80 -16.14
CA ALA A 675 -22.84 -18.91 -14.99
C ALA A 675 -23.93 -17.83 -15.02
N PRO A 676 -25.23 -18.16 -15.19
CA PRO A 676 -26.28 -17.16 -15.40
C PRO A 676 -26.41 -16.11 -14.27
N ASP A 677 -26.22 -16.52 -13.02
CA ASP A 677 -26.34 -15.62 -11.86
C ASP A 677 -25.12 -14.69 -11.72
N ASN A 678 -23.98 -15.09 -12.29
CA ASN A 678 -22.71 -14.36 -12.26
C ASN A 678 -22.33 -13.85 -13.66
N GLN A 679 -23.28 -13.33 -14.43
CA GLN A 679 -23.04 -12.87 -15.81
C GLN A 679 -23.59 -11.46 -16.04
N LEU A 680 -22.77 -10.62 -16.68
CA LEU A 680 -23.09 -9.30 -17.23
C LEU A 680 -23.07 -9.38 -18.76
N PRO A 681 -23.90 -8.59 -19.46
CA PRO A 681 -23.89 -8.54 -20.92
C PRO A 681 -22.61 -7.91 -21.46
N ILE A 682 -22.15 -8.39 -22.61
CA ILE A 682 -21.10 -7.74 -23.40
C ILE A 682 -21.76 -6.80 -24.39
N THR A 683 -21.78 -5.52 -24.05
CA THR A 683 -22.34 -4.45 -24.92
C THR A 683 -21.33 -4.09 -26.02
N PRO A 684 -21.75 -3.91 -27.28
CA PRO A 684 -20.90 -3.34 -28.33
C PRO A 684 -20.52 -1.88 -28.02
N PRO A 685 -19.48 -1.33 -28.67
CA PRO A 685 -19.17 0.09 -28.58
C PRO A 685 -20.27 0.95 -29.22
N ASP A 686 -20.37 2.22 -28.81
CA ASP A 686 -21.41 3.15 -29.27
C ASP A 686 -21.35 3.43 -30.79
N ASP A 687 -20.15 3.36 -31.38
CA ASP A 687 -19.87 3.57 -32.79
C ASP A 687 -19.74 2.25 -33.59
N TYR A 688 -20.28 1.15 -33.07
CA TYR A 688 -20.20 -0.17 -33.70
C TYR A 688 -20.64 -0.17 -35.16
N ASP A 689 -19.72 -0.59 -36.04
CA ASP A 689 -19.96 -0.84 -37.47
C ASP A 689 -19.57 -2.28 -37.84
N PRO A 690 -20.51 -3.14 -38.29
CA PRO A 690 -20.19 -4.49 -38.74
C PRO A 690 -19.23 -4.53 -39.94
N ALA A 691 -19.14 -3.45 -40.75
CA ALA A 691 -18.22 -3.39 -41.89
C ALA A 691 -16.74 -3.43 -41.46
N ARG A 692 -16.42 -3.04 -40.21
CA ARG A 692 -15.08 -3.18 -39.61
C ARG A 692 -14.58 -4.64 -39.65
N TYR A 693 -15.50 -5.60 -39.55
CA TYR A 693 -15.19 -7.03 -39.45
C TYR A 693 -15.35 -7.80 -40.77
N GLU A 694 -15.47 -7.12 -41.92
CA GLU A 694 -15.66 -7.80 -43.21
C GLU A 694 -14.53 -8.78 -43.55
N ILE A 695 -13.29 -8.53 -43.09
CA ILE A 695 -12.19 -9.48 -43.26
C ILE A 695 -12.44 -10.80 -42.51
N VAL A 696 -13.15 -10.75 -41.37
CA VAL A 696 -13.55 -11.93 -40.60
C VAL A 696 -14.55 -12.77 -41.40
N ILE A 697 -15.43 -12.15 -42.19
CA ILE A 697 -16.32 -12.87 -43.11
C ILE A 697 -15.54 -13.58 -44.20
N ARG A 698 -14.53 -12.93 -44.80
CA ARG A 698 -13.69 -13.56 -45.82
C ARG A 698 -12.96 -14.78 -45.27
N PHE A 699 -12.50 -14.70 -44.03
CA PHE A 699 -11.92 -15.82 -43.32
C PHE A 699 -12.94 -16.96 -43.07
N ILE A 700 -14.16 -16.63 -42.65
CA ILE A 700 -15.25 -17.60 -42.46
C ILE A 700 -15.58 -18.30 -43.78
N GLU A 701 -15.78 -17.55 -44.86
CA GLU A 701 -16.07 -18.09 -46.20
C GLU A 701 -14.98 -19.07 -46.64
N ALA A 702 -13.70 -18.70 -46.48
CA ALA A 702 -12.58 -19.58 -46.82
C ALA A 702 -12.54 -20.86 -45.95
N CYS A 703 -12.82 -20.77 -44.66
CA CYS A 703 -12.92 -21.94 -43.78
C CYS A 703 -14.05 -22.89 -44.24
N LEU A 704 -15.23 -22.34 -44.54
CA LEU A 704 -16.40 -23.11 -44.95
C LEU A 704 -16.22 -23.75 -46.33
N GLU A 705 -15.62 -23.04 -47.29
CA GLU A 705 -15.24 -23.59 -48.59
C GLU A 705 -14.25 -24.75 -48.46
N ASN A 706 -13.36 -24.68 -47.47
CA ASN A 706 -12.45 -25.76 -47.11
C ASN A 706 -13.13 -26.91 -46.32
N GLY A 707 -14.41 -26.76 -45.98
CA GLY A 707 -15.25 -27.73 -45.29
C GLY A 707 -15.16 -27.70 -43.76
N ASP A 708 -14.48 -26.73 -43.14
CA ASP A 708 -14.27 -26.67 -41.69
C ASP A 708 -15.59 -26.56 -40.89
N ASP A 709 -15.73 -27.34 -39.81
CA ASP A 709 -16.88 -27.26 -38.88
C ASP A 709 -16.62 -26.22 -37.78
N MET A 710 -16.70 -24.96 -38.17
CA MET A 710 -16.32 -23.82 -37.32
C MET A 710 -17.18 -23.70 -36.06
N ASP A 711 -16.50 -23.51 -34.93
CA ASP A 711 -17.07 -22.99 -33.68
C ASP A 711 -16.23 -21.84 -33.13
N LEU A 712 -16.56 -21.36 -31.93
CA LEU A 712 -15.92 -20.20 -31.33
C LEU A 712 -14.38 -20.32 -31.24
N ARG A 713 -13.83 -21.54 -31.25
CA ARG A 713 -12.39 -21.79 -31.14
C ARG A 713 -11.57 -21.32 -32.34
N TRP A 714 -12.20 -20.93 -33.45
CA TRP A 714 -11.50 -20.26 -34.57
C TRP A 714 -11.21 -18.79 -34.31
N PHE A 715 -11.92 -18.17 -33.35
CA PHE A 715 -11.82 -16.73 -33.04
C PHE A 715 -11.19 -16.46 -31.67
N SER A 716 -11.18 -17.46 -30.79
CA SER A 716 -10.47 -17.38 -29.52
C SER A 716 -10.14 -18.77 -28.97
N LYS A 717 -8.91 -18.98 -28.53
CA LYS A 717 -8.60 -20.08 -27.61
C LYS A 717 -9.19 -19.72 -26.25
N TYR A 718 -10.10 -20.55 -25.73
CA TYR A 718 -10.63 -20.38 -24.39
C TYR A 718 -10.34 -21.59 -23.49
N ASP A 719 -9.72 -21.36 -22.33
CA ASP A 719 -9.35 -22.39 -21.36
C ASP A 719 -10.24 -22.30 -20.11
N PRO A 720 -10.73 -23.42 -19.56
CA PRO A 720 -11.58 -23.40 -18.38
C PRO A 720 -10.82 -22.99 -17.11
N LEU A 721 -11.42 -22.10 -16.34
CA LEU A 721 -11.00 -21.64 -15.01
C LEU A 721 -11.94 -22.20 -13.93
N PRO A 722 -11.62 -22.02 -12.63
CA PRO A 722 -12.57 -22.30 -11.56
C PRO A 722 -13.92 -21.56 -11.73
N ASN A 723 -14.95 -22.03 -11.02
CA ASN A 723 -16.24 -21.33 -10.89
C ASN A 723 -16.98 -21.02 -12.21
N ASN A 724 -16.85 -21.89 -13.21
CA ASN A 724 -17.45 -21.75 -14.55
C ASN A 724 -16.99 -20.49 -15.33
N LYS A 725 -15.78 -20.03 -15.04
CA LYS A 725 -15.10 -18.98 -15.77
C LYS A 725 -14.15 -19.58 -16.82
N TYR A 726 -13.71 -18.75 -17.76
CA TYR A 726 -12.89 -19.13 -18.90
C TYR A 726 -11.94 -17.99 -19.26
N ASP A 727 -10.68 -18.33 -19.50
CA ASP A 727 -9.66 -17.42 -20.02
C ASP A 727 -9.74 -17.41 -21.55
N PHE A 728 -10.01 -16.25 -22.15
CA PHE A 728 -10.07 -16.06 -23.59
C PHE A 728 -8.80 -15.38 -24.09
N ASN A 729 -8.14 -16.03 -25.05
CA ASN A 729 -6.94 -15.57 -25.73
C ASN A 729 -7.26 -15.21 -27.19
N THR A 730 -6.24 -14.86 -27.99
CA THR A 730 -6.38 -14.48 -29.40
C THR A 730 -6.41 -15.68 -30.36
N ALA A 731 -6.85 -15.39 -31.59
CA ALA A 731 -6.77 -16.24 -32.79
C ALA A 731 -6.21 -15.41 -33.97
N THR A 732 -6.16 -15.98 -35.18
CA THR A 732 -5.83 -15.25 -36.43
C THR A 732 -6.71 -14.02 -36.58
N PHE A 733 -8.02 -14.17 -36.40
CA PHE A 733 -8.96 -13.07 -36.23
C PHE A 733 -9.65 -13.22 -34.87
N GLY A 734 -9.10 -12.55 -33.87
CA GLY A 734 -9.51 -12.65 -32.47
C GLY A 734 -9.18 -11.37 -31.71
N GLY A 735 -8.89 -11.47 -30.41
CA GLY A 735 -8.67 -10.31 -29.54
C GLY A 735 -7.46 -9.43 -29.87
N ASN A 736 -6.44 -9.92 -30.59
CA ASN A 736 -5.33 -9.09 -31.04
C ASN A 736 -5.79 -8.05 -32.08
N LEU A 737 -5.31 -6.80 -31.93
CA LEU A 737 -5.51 -5.72 -32.89
C LEU A 737 -4.16 -5.27 -33.50
N PRO A 738 -3.71 -5.90 -34.60
CA PRO A 738 -2.46 -5.54 -35.26
C PRO A 738 -2.49 -4.10 -35.78
N GLY A 739 -1.39 -3.38 -35.61
CA GLY A 739 -1.18 -2.00 -36.03
C GLY A 739 -1.54 -0.94 -34.97
N ALA A 740 -2.41 -1.27 -34.01
CA ALA A 740 -2.89 -0.31 -33.02
C ALA A 740 -1.93 -0.12 -31.82
N SER A 741 -0.99 -1.03 -31.63
CA SER A 741 -0.12 -1.05 -30.44
C SER A 741 1.17 -0.23 -30.61
N HIS A 742 1.50 0.21 -31.84
CA HIS A 742 2.80 0.82 -32.16
C HIS A 742 3.11 2.09 -31.36
N ALA A 743 2.12 2.94 -31.12
CA ALA A 743 2.29 4.19 -30.39
C ALA A 743 2.39 4.00 -28.87
N TRP A 744 1.92 2.86 -28.33
CA TRP A 744 1.79 2.64 -26.89
C TRP A 744 3.04 2.95 -26.08
N PRO A 745 4.24 2.48 -26.47
CA PRO A 745 5.43 2.67 -25.64
C PRO A 745 5.74 4.16 -25.42
N GLU A 746 5.63 5.00 -26.45
CA GLU A 746 5.97 6.42 -26.39
C GLU A 746 4.78 7.35 -26.14
N ALA A 747 3.56 6.81 -26.10
CA ALA A 747 2.35 7.54 -25.79
C ALA A 747 2.36 8.07 -24.34
N SER A 748 1.83 9.28 -24.16
CA SER A 748 1.46 9.82 -22.85
C SER A 748 0.37 8.96 -22.17
N TYR A 749 0.15 9.15 -20.86
CA TYR A 749 -0.90 8.40 -20.16
C TYR A 749 -2.30 8.60 -20.76
N ALA A 750 -2.63 9.82 -21.20
CA ALA A 750 -3.91 10.11 -21.85
C ALA A 750 -4.04 9.38 -23.19
N GLU A 751 -3.00 9.40 -24.03
CA GLU A 751 -2.99 8.67 -25.30
C GLU A 751 -3.05 7.15 -25.10
N ARG A 752 -2.42 6.61 -24.05
CA ARG A 752 -2.55 5.18 -23.69
C ARG A 752 -3.97 4.81 -23.30
N GLU A 753 -4.70 5.69 -22.61
CA GLU A 753 -6.12 5.46 -22.31
C GLU A 753 -6.97 5.42 -23.60
N GLU A 754 -6.65 6.23 -24.60
CA GLU A 754 -7.30 6.19 -25.92
C GLU A 754 -6.97 4.90 -26.68
N ILE A 755 -5.69 4.51 -26.71
CA ILE A 755 -5.26 3.25 -27.35
C ILE A 755 -5.92 2.05 -26.66
N ALA A 756 -5.96 2.02 -25.32
CA ALA A 756 -6.63 0.98 -24.55
C ALA A 756 -8.12 0.89 -24.90
N ARG A 757 -8.82 2.03 -24.98
CA ARG A 757 -10.22 2.10 -25.42
C ARG A 757 -10.43 1.53 -26.82
N GLU A 758 -9.60 1.87 -27.79
CA GLU A 758 -9.70 1.31 -29.14
C GLU A 758 -9.52 -0.22 -29.18
N HIS A 759 -8.67 -0.79 -28.31
CA HIS A 759 -8.55 -2.25 -28.17
C HIS A 759 -9.79 -2.87 -27.51
N GLU A 760 -10.39 -2.18 -26.53
CA GLU A 760 -11.65 -2.61 -25.90
C GLU A 760 -12.81 -2.56 -26.90
N ASP A 761 -12.98 -1.45 -27.61
CA ASP A 761 -14.05 -1.24 -28.59
C ASP A 761 -13.97 -2.24 -29.75
N TYR A 762 -12.77 -2.48 -30.26
CA TYR A 762 -12.51 -3.56 -31.21
C TYR A 762 -12.95 -4.92 -30.66
N HIS A 763 -12.56 -5.26 -29.43
CA HIS A 763 -12.83 -6.58 -28.89
C HIS A 763 -14.33 -6.76 -28.60
N ARG A 764 -14.99 -5.76 -28.00
CA ARG A 764 -16.45 -5.74 -27.79
C ARG A 764 -17.21 -5.84 -29.10
N GLY A 765 -16.82 -5.06 -30.10
CA GLY A 765 -17.43 -5.10 -31.43
C GLY A 765 -17.25 -6.45 -32.11
N LEU A 766 -16.07 -7.09 -32.01
CA LEU A 766 -15.85 -8.43 -32.54
C LEU A 766 -16.76 -9.46 -31.88
N LEU A 767 -16.85 -9.47 -30.55
CA LEU A 767 -17.71 -10.41 -29.83
C LEU A 767 -19.19 -10.19 -30.18
N HIS A 768 -19.62 -8.94 -30.32
CA HIS A 768 -20.97 -8.61 -30.77
C HIS A 768 -21.23 -9.04 -32.23
N PHE A 769 -20.26 -8.81 -33.12
CA PHE A 769 -20.30 -9.23 -34.51
C PHE A 769 -20.47 -10.75 -34.65
N LEU A 770 -19.68 -11.53 -33.88
CA LEU A 770 -19.76 -12.99 -33.84
C LEU A 770 -21.11 -13.52 -33.33
N VAL A 771 -21.94 -12.69 -32.70
CA VAL A 771 -23.28 -13.04 -32.19
C VAL A 771 -24.38 -12.64 -33.17
N THR A 772 -24.21 -11.54 -33.90
CA THR A 772 -25.29 -10.83 -34.60
C THR A 772 -25.27 -10.96 -36.11
N ASP A 773 -24.11 -11.00 -36.77
CA ASP A 773 -24.05 -11.10 -38.24
C ASP A 773 -24.53 -12.49 -38.72
N GLU A 774 -25.48 -12.51 -39.64
CA GLU A 774 -26.11 -13.76 -40.11
C GLU A 774 -25.17 -14.65 -40.91
N ARG A 775 -24.11 -14.07 -41.50
CA ARG A 775 -23.06 -14.79 -42.24
C ARG A 775 -22.13 -15.58 -41.32
N VAL A 776 -22.12 -15.27 -40.01
CA VAL A 776 -21.39 -16.05 -39.00
C VAL A 776 -22.11 -17.38 -38.75
N PRO A 777 -21.40 -18.54 -38.76
CA PRO A 777 -22.00 -19.85 -38.56
C PRO A 777 -22.84 -19.93 -37.29
N LEU A 778 -23.99 -20.60 -37.37
CA LEU A 778 -24.93 -20.69 -36.24
C LEU A 778 -24.28 -21.31 -34.99
N LYS A 779 -23.35 -22.25 -35.15
CA LYS A 779 -22.60 -22.88 -34.06
C LYS A 779 -21.77 -21.85 -33.28
N VAL A 780 -21.02 -21.00 -33.99
CA VAL A 780 -20.26 -19.87 -33.43
C VAL A 780 -21.18 -18.90 -32.69
N ARG A 781 -22.27 -18.45 -33.35
CA ARG A 781 -23.24 -17.52 -32.75
C ARG A 781 -23.87 -18.07 -31.46
N ARG A 782 -24.21 -19.36 -31.43
CA ARG A 782 -24.78 -20.02 -30.25
C ARG A 782 -23.75 -20.18 -29.13
N ASP A 783 -22.52 -20.50 -29.48
CA ASP A 783 -21.44 -20.64 -28.50
C ASP A 783 -21.09 -19.31 -27.86
N MET A 784 -20.94 -18.24 -28.63
CA MET A 784 -20.59 -16.92 -28.09
C MET A 784 -21.69 -16.36 -27.16
N ARG A 785 -22.98 -16.56 -27.48
CA ARG A 785 -24.12 -16.14 -26.64
C ARG A 785 -24.15 -16.74 -25.24
N ARG A 786 -23.40 -17.82 -24.99
CA ARG A 786 -23.32 -18.45 -23.67
C ARG A 786 -22.44 -17.64 -22.71
N PHE A 787 -21.55 -16.81 -23.22
CA PHE A 787 -20.54 -16.10 -22.45
C PHE A 787 -20.98 -14.66 -22.15
N GLY A 788 -20.55 -14.17 -21.00
CA GLY A 788 -20.66 -12.77 -20.60
C GLY A 788 -19.55 -12.41 -19.62
N LEU A 789 -19.50 -11.15 -19.19
CA LEU A 789 -18.51 -10.72 -18.20
C LEU A 789 -18.92 -11.22 -16.81
N PRO A 790 -18.01 -11.74 -15.98
CA PRO A 790 -18.29 -12.07 -14.59
C PRO A 790 -18.65 -10.83 -13.77
N LYS A 791 -19.60 -10.96 -12.83
CA LYS A 791 -19.97 -9.87 -11.90
C LYS A 791 -18.96 -9.72 -10.76
N ASP A 792 -18.14 -10.73 -10.53
CA ASP A 792 -17.20 -10.86 -9.41
C ASP A 792 -15.73 -10.65 -9.82
N GLU A 793 -15.45 -10.37 -11.10
CA GLU A 793 -14.13 -9.89 -11.54
C GLU A 793 -14.26 -8.44 -11.99
N PHE A 794 -13.18 -7.66 -11.82
CA PHE A 794 -13.08 -6.28 -12.34
C PHE A 794 -14.31 -5.42 -11.98
N VAL A 795 -14.71 -5.49 -10.71
CA VAL A 795 -15.98 -4.94 -10.21
C VAL A 795 -16.09 -3.42 -10.36
N ASP A 796 -14.96 -2.73 -10.37
CA ASP A 796 -14.82 -1.29 -10.57
C ASP A 796 -14.63 -0.89 -12.04
N ASN A 797 -14.48 -1.87 -12.94
CA ASN A 797 -14.34 -1.67 -14.38
C ASN A 797 -15.43 -2.39 -15.21
N GLY A 798 -16.62 -2.56 -14.63
CA GLY A 798 -17.80 -3.10 -15.32
C GLY A 798 -17.65 -4.56 -15.78
N GLY A 799 -16.78 -5.34 -15.11
CA GLY A 799 -16.46 -6.71 -15.49
C GLY A 799 -15.43 -6.84 -16.61
N TRP A 800 -14.91 -5.74 -17.15
CA TRP A 800 -13.87 -5.74 -18.18
C TRP A 800 -12.47 -5.67 -17.55
N PRO A 801 -11.45 -6.41 -18.05
CA PRO A 801 -10.13 -6.36 -17.45
C PRO A 801 -9.51 -4.96 -17.46
N HIS A 802 -8.85 -4.58 -16.36
CA HIS A 802 -8.23 -3.25 -16.21
C HIS A 802 -6.83 -3.14 -16.85
N GLN A 803 -6.26 -4.24 -17.35
CA GLN A 803 -4.90 -4.28 -17.91
C GLN A 803 -4.93 -4.70 -19.38
N LEU A 804 -4.34 -3.88 -20.25
CA LEU A 804 -4.04 -4.29 -21.61
C LEU A 804 -2.89 -5.31 -21.60
N TYR A 805 -2.99 -6.38 -22.40
CA TYR A 805 -1.97 -7.42 -22.48
C TYR A 805 -0.78 -6.94 -23.33
N ILE A 806 0.14 -6.25 -22.67
CA ILE A 806 1.34 -5.67 -23.28
C ILE A 806 2.36 -6.78 -23.51
N ARG A 807 2.63 -7.06 -24.78
CA ARG A 807 3.57 -8.11 -25.17
C ARG A 807 5.00 -7.60 -25.30
N GLU A 808 5.19 -6.33 -25.63
CA GLU A 808 6.51 -5.78 -25.93
C GLU A 808 6.46 -4.25 -25.90
N GLY A 809 7.12 -3.64 -24.92
CA GLY A 809 7.30 -2.19 -24.86
C GLY A 809 8.66 -1.75 -25.40
N ARG A 810 9.28 -0.77 -24.74
CA ARG A 810 10.70 -0.47 -24.93
C ARG A 810 11.55 -1.67 -24.51
N ARG A 811 12.70 -1.83 -25.15
CA ARG A 811 13.74 -2.78 -24.72
C ARG A 811 15.04 -2.03 -24.49
N MET A 812 15.61 -2.18 -23.30
CA MET A 812 16.89 -1.57 -22.94
C MET A 812 18.01 -2.01 -23.90
N VAL A 813 19.01 -1.17 -24.12
CA VAL A 813 20.24 -1.54 -24.83
C VAL A 813 21.43 -1.36 -23.88
N SER A 814 21.79 -2.43 -23.17
CA SER A 814 22.93 -2.44 -22.24
C SER A 814 24.17 -3.13 -22.85
N ASP A 815 25.18 -3.39 -22.03
CA ASP A 815 26.39 -4.12 -22.43
C ASP A 815 26.11 -5.60 -22.75
N LEU A 816 25.02 -6.18 -22.24
CA LEU A 816 24.56 -7.52 -22.57
C LEU A 816 23.15 -7.45 -23.16
N VAL A 817 23.06 -7.63 -24.48
CA VAL A 817 21.78 -7.82 -25.17
C VAL A 817 21.48 -9.32 -25.27
N MET A 818 20.37 -9.78 -24.70
CA MET A 818 19.90 -11.16 -24.90
C MET A 818 19.44 -11.36 -26.36
N THR A 819 19.84 -12.45 -26.99
CA THR A 819 19.60 -12.73 -28.43
C THR A 819 19.01 -14.11 -28.65
N GLU A 820 18.53 -14.38 -29.86
CA GLU A 820 18.10 -15.70 -30.34
C GLU A 820 19.13 -16.78 -30.02
N HIS A 821 20.44 -16.47 -30.08
CA HIS A 821 21.49 -17.41 -29.74
C HIS A 821 21.41 -17.88 -28.29
N HIS A 822 21.05 -16.98 -27.36
CA HIS A 822 20.85 -17.32 -25.96
C HIS A 822 19.59 -18.16 -25.74
N THR A 823 18.45 -17.73 -26.29
CA THR A 823 17.16 -18.40 -26.09
C THR A 823 17.06 -19.74 -26.83
N HIS A 824 17.88 -19.95 -27.86
CA HIS A 824 18.05 -21.23 -28.56
C HIS A 824 19.23 -22.06 -28.04
N GLY A 825 19.89 -21.64 -26.94
CA GLY A 825 20.96 -22.40 -26.29
C GLY A 825 22.24 -22.57 -27.12
N ARG A 826 22.46 -21.71 -28.13
CA ARG A 826 23.71 -21.65 -28.90
C ARG A 826 24.79 -20.92 -28.13
N GLU A 827 24.39 -19.96 -27.29
CA GLU A 827 25.23 -19.21 -26.37
C GLU A 827 24.64 -19.27 -24.95
N VAL A 828 25.48 -19.10 -23.93
CA VAL A 828 25.07 -19.12 -22.52
C VAL A 828 25.34 -17.74 -21.94
N ALA A 829 24.29 -17.07 -21.46
CA ALA A 829 24.44 -15.76 -20.85
C ALA A 829 25.27 -15.86 -19.55
N PRO A 830 26.25 -14.95 -19.33
CA PRO A 830 27.03 -14.94 -18.11
C PRO A 830 26.19 -14.45 -16.92
N ALA A 831 26.66 -14.73 -15.70
CA ALA A 831 26.09 -14.18 -14.47
C ALA A 831 24.56 -14.35 -14.36
N ALA A 832 24.07 -15.57 -14.49
CA ALA A 832 22.64 -15.88 -14.49
C ALA A 832 21.93 -15.35 -13.22
N VAL A 833 20.80 -14.66 -13.41
CA VAL A 833 19.92 -14.18 -12.34
C VAL A 833 18.54 -14.83 -12.32
N SER A 834 18.14 -15.44 -13.44
CA SER A 834 16.91 -16.19 -13.58
C SER A 834 17.02 -17.13 -14.79
N ILE A 835 16.00 -17.95 -15.02
CA ILE A 835 15.95 -18.91 -16.13
C ILE A 835 14.68 -18.66 -16.96
N GLY A 836 14.86 -18.45 -18.27
CA GLY A 836 13.78 -18.49 -19.24
C GLY A 836 13.52 -19.94 -19.70
N SER A 837 12.27 -20.31 -19.93
CA SER A 837 11.92 -21.69 -20.31
C SER A 837 10.78 -21.82 -21.31
N TYR A 838 10.18 -20.69 -21.72
CA TYR A 838 9.13 -20.67 -22.73
C TYR A 838 9.73 -20.53 -24.13
N GLY A 839 9.07 -21.08 -25.15
CA GLY A 839 9.52 -20.93 -26.54
C GLY A 839 9.33 -19.51 -27.08
N THR A 840 9.87 -19.24 -28.26
CA THR A 840 9.63 -17.96 -28.95
C THR A 840 8.18 -17.86 -29.41
N ASP A 841 7.44 -16.89 -28.87
CA ASP A 841 6.06 -16.57 -29.24
C ASP A 841 5.91 -15.07 -29.57
N ALA A 842 6.11 -14.75 -30.85
CA ALA A 842 5.87 -13.40 -31.38
C ALA A 842 4.53 -13.34 -32.09
N HIS A 843 3.77 -12.27 -31.87
CA HIS A 843 2.53 -11.98 -32.57
C HIS A 843 2.75 -11.02 -33.74
N GLU A 844 1.86 -11.10 -34.74
CA GLU A 844 1.87 -10.16 -35.85
C GLU A 844 1.81 -8.72 -35.35
N ILE A 845 2.51 -7.81 -36.02
CA ILE A 845 2.49 -6.39 -35.69
C ILE A 845 1.53 -5.62 -36.60
N ARG A 846 1.28 -6.11 -37.82
CA ARG A 846 0.37 -5.53 -38.81
C ARG A 846 -0.08 -6.55 -39.85
N ARG A 847 -1.14 -6.21 -40.58
CA ARG A 847 -1.70 -6.92 -41.73
C ARG A 847 -1.66 -5.99 -42.94
N ILE A 848 -0.93 -6.38 -43.98
CA ILE A 848 -0.69 -5.57 -45.17
C ILE A 848 -1.07 -6.34 -46.43
N VAL A 849 -1.01 -5.68 -47.59
CA VAL A 849 -1.21 -6.33 -48.88
C VAL A 849 0.14 -6.76 -49.45
N LYS A 850 0.26 -8.04 -49.81
CA LYS A 850 1.37 -8.59 -50.60
C LYS A 850 0.80 -9.58 -51.59
N ASP A 851 1.23 -9.50 -52.84
CA ASP A 851 0.75 -10.37 -53.93
C ASP A 851 -0.79 -10.41 -54.07
N GLY A 852 -1.45 -9.28 -53.79
CA GLY A 852 -2.91 -9.12 -53.89
C GLY A 852 -3.73 -9.73 -52.76
N VAL A 853 -3.08 -10.26 -51.71
CA VAL A 853 -3.74 -10.90 -50.57
C VAL A 853 -3.28 -10.31 -49.24
N VAL A 854 -4.07 -10.50 -48.19
CA VAL A 854 -3.70 -10.17 -46.82
C VAL A 854 -2.48 -10.99 -46.40
N THR A 855 -1.45 -10.29 -45.95
CA THR A 855 -0.23 -10.87 -45.41
C THR A 855 0.00 -10.35 -44.00
N ARG A 856 0.30 -11.28 -43.10
CA ARG A 856 0.53 -11.02 -41.69
C ARG A 856 2.02 -10.88 -41.45
N GLU A 857 2.42 -9.80 -40.82
CA GLU A 857 3.81 -9.41 -40.70
C GLU A 857 4.26 -9.50 -39.24
N GLY A 858 5.43 -10.09 -38.98
CA GLY A 858 6.03 -10.22 -37.65
C GLY A 858 5.53 -11.41 -36.82
N LYS A 859 4.59 -12.22 -37.33
CA LYS A 859 4.21 -13.48 -36.65
C LYS A 859 5.37 -14.46 -36.78
N LEU A 860 5.90 -14.90 -35.64
CA LEU A 860 6.88 -15.98 -35.57
C LEU A 860 6.32 -17.06 -34.66
N ALA A 861 5.89 -18.16 -35.27
CA ALA A 861 5.53 -19.39 -34.57
C ALA A 861 6.55 -20.48 -34.91
N CYS A 862 7.83 -20.21 -34.63
CA CYS A 862 8.92 -21.20 -34.69
C CYS A 862 8.72 -22.22 -33.55
N GLY A 863 7.66 -23.01 -33.67
CA GLY A 863 6.97 -23.64 -32.56
C GLY A 863 7.90 -24.44 -31.68
N ARG A 864 7.97 -24.11 -30.38
CA ARG A 864 8.55 -24.97 -29.33
C ARG A 864 9.95 -25.53 -29.64
N GLY A 865 10.70 -24.89 -30.55
CA GLY A 865 12.02 -25.30 -31.03
C GLY A 865 13.17 -24.54 -30.38
N GLY A 866 12.88 -23.65 -29.42
CA GLY A 866 13.88 -23.14 -28.49
C GLY A 866 14.47 -24.29 -27.67
N ALA A 867 15.74 -24.14 -27.27
CA ALA A 867 16.40 -25.13 -26.41
C ALA A 867 15.66 -25.26 -25.07
N GLY A 868 16.08 -26.23 -24.25
CA GLY A 868 15.64 -26.31 -22.87
C GLY A 868 15.91 -25.00 -22.10
N PRO A 869 15.52 -24.93 -20.82
CA PRO A 869 15.63 -23.69 -20.07
C PRO A 869 17.02 -23.03 -20.16
N TYR A 870 17.05 -21.71 -20.39
CA TYR A 870 18.24 -20.92 -20.66
C TYR A 870 18.43 -19.82 -19.60
N PRO A 871 19.68 -19.46 -19.24
CA PRO A 871 19.92 -18.40 -18.27
C PRO A 871 19.68 -17.01 -18.84
N ILE A 872 19.15 -16.12 -18.00
CA ILE A 872 19.10 -14.68 -18.24
C ILE A 872 20.21 -14.04 -17.43
N GLY A 873 21.11 -13.32 -18.09
CA GLY A 873 22.30 -12.75 -17.47
C GLY A 873 22.04 -11.44 -16.76
N TYR A 874 22.80 -11.17 -15.69
CA TYR A 874 22.71 -9.94 -14.89
C TYR A 874 22.85 -8.67 -15.72
N GLY A 875 23.77 -8.66 -16.69
CA GLY A 875 24.01 -7.51 -17.57
C GLY A 875 22.79 -7.09 -18.40
N ALA A 876 21.80 -7.97 -18.57
CA ALA A 876 20.60 -7.67 -19.33
C ALA A 876 19.59 -6.83 -18.52
N ILE A 877 19.72 -6.77 -17.20
CA ILE A 877 18.78 -6.06 -16.30
C ILE A 877 19.37 -4.80 -15.67
N VAL A 878 20.62 -4.46 -16.02
CA VAL A 878 21.28 -3.22 -15.62
C VAL A 878 21.61 -2.39 -16.86
N PRO A 879 21.42 -1.06 -16.83
CA PRO A 879 21.82 -0.18 -17.91
C PRO A 879 23.35 -0.05 -17.97
N LYS A 880 23.87 0.62 -18.99
CA LYS A 880 25.28 1.00 -19.01
C LYS A 880 25.56 1.95 -17.84
N GLN A 881 26.72 1.81 -17.20
CA GLN A 881 27.04 2.54 -15.99
C GLN A 881 27.06 4.06 -16.20
N ASP A 882 27.52 4.54 -17.37
CA ASP A 882 27.56 5.96 -17.72
C ASP A 882 26.17 6.56 -17.98
N GLU A 883 25.17 5.73 -18.27
CA GLU A 883 23.77 6.14 -18.43
C GLU A 883 23.05 6.18 -17.07
N CYS A 884 23.16 5.13 -16.26
CA CYS A 884 22.55 5.10 -14.93
C CYS A 884 23.22 4.07 -13.99
N ASP A 885 23.56 4.44 -12.75
CA ASP A 885 24.33 3.57 -11.85
C ASP A 885 23.52 2.95 -10.69
N ASN A 886 22.25 3.34 -10.51
CA ASN A 886 21.37 2.87 -9.43
C ASN A 886 19.97 2.43 -9.91
N LEU A 887 19.86 1.94 -11.15
CA LEU A 887 18.60 1.49 -11.77
C LEU A 887 18.69 0.03 -12.24
N PHE A 888 17.63 -0.74 -12.00
CA PHE A 888 17.38 -2.04 -12.63
C PHE A 888 16.16 -1.97 -13.56
N VAL A 889 16.15 -2.78 -14.62
CA VAL A 889 15.05 -2.86 -15.59
C VAL A 889 14.71 -4.34 -15.84
N THR A 890 13.49 -4.76 -15.48
CA THR A 890 13.19 -6.20 -15.36
C THR A 890 12.25 -6.77 -16.42
N PHE A 891 11.23 -6.02 -16.85
CA PHE A 891 10.41 -6.41 -18.01
C PHE A 891 11.02 -5.89 -19.30
N ALA A 892 11.24 -4.57 -19.40
CA ALA A 892 11.89 -3.88 -20.53
C ALA A 892 13.41 -4.14 -20.61
N LEU A 893 13.86 -5.32 -20.15
CA LEU A 893 15.26 -5.71 -20.08
C LEU A 893 15.93 -5.72 -21.46
N SER A 894 17.26 -5.82 -21.48
CA SER A 894 18.03 -5.75 -22.71
C SER A 894 17.96 -7.06 -23.50
N ALA A 895 17.20 -7.01 -24.60
CA ALA A 895 17.02 -8.12 -25.51
C ALA A 895 16.69 -7.65 -26.94
N SER A 896 17.12 -8.45 -27.92
CA SER A 896 16.57 -8.43 -29.29
C SER A 896 15.06 -8.72 -29.29
N HIS A 897 14.35 -8.28 -30.32
CA HIS A 897 12.92 -8.58 -30.50
C HIS A 897 12.63 -10.09 -30.40
N THR A 898 13.41 -10.94 -31.10
CA THR A 898 13.24 -12.39 -31.09
C THR A 898 13.45 -13.00 -29.70
N ALA A 899 14.51 -12.61 -28.98
CA ALA A 899 14.74 -13.13 -27.63
C ALA A 899 13.66 -12.68 -26.64
N PHE A 900 13.22 -11.42 -26.74
CA PHE A 900 12.19 -10.86 -25.88
C PHE A 900 10.88 -11.64 -25.96
N ALA A 901 10.50 -12.09 -27.16
CA ALA A 901 9.31 -12.92 -27.40
C ALA A 901 9.32 -14.26 -26.65
N SER A 902 10.47 -14.70 -26.13
CA SER A 902 10.60 -15.86 -25.24
C SER A 902 10.73 -15.46 -23.76
N ILE A 903 11.45 -14.37 -23.46
CA ILE A 903 11.81 -13.95 -22.09
C ILE A 903 10.63 -13.34 -21.32
N ARG A 904 9.75 -12.59 -21.99
CA ARG A 904 8.69 -11.71 -21.41
C ARG A 904 7.62 -12.36 -20.52
N MET A 905 7.72 -13.66 -20.22
CA MET A 905 6.67 -14.39 -19.50
C MET A 905 6.58 -13.97 -18.03
N GLU A 906 5.37 -13.89 -17.47
CA GLU A 906 5.12 -13.44 -16.10
C GLU A 906 5.96 -14.16 -15.02
N PRO A 907 6.11 -15.50 -15.02
CA PRO A 907 6.98 -16.16 -14.03
C PRO A 907 8.45 -15.76 -14.15
N VAL A 908 8.92 -15.51 -15.38
CA VAL A 908 10.30 -15.09 -15.65
C VAL A 908 10.48 -13.64 -15.19
N LEU A 909 9.51 -12.77 -15.44
CA LEU A 909 9.47 -11.40 -14.92
C LEU A 909 9.57 -11.39 -13.39
N MET A 910 8.74 -12.19 -12.70
CA MET A 910 8.77 -12.29 -11.24
C MET A 910 10.15 -12.74 -10.73
N CYS A 911 10.72 -13.81 -11.29
CA CYS A 911 12.04 -14.31 -10.86
C CYS A 911 13.15 -13.28 -11.11
N THR A 912 13.13 -12.64 -12.29
CA THR A 912 14.09 -11.60 -12.66
C THR A 912 13.97 -10.37 -11.75
N SER A 913 12.76 -9.99 -11.38
CA SER A 913 12.49 -8.84 -10.50
C SER A 913 12.88 -9.13 -9.04
N GLN A 914 12.67 -10.36 -8.56
CA GLN A 914 13.22 -10.80 -7.27
C GLN A 914 14.74 -10.64 -7.26
N SER A 915 15.41 -11.10 -8.31
CA SER A 915 16.88 -11.02 -8.40
C SER A 915 17.40 -9.59 -8.49
N ALA A 916 16.69 -8.71 -9.20
CA ALA A 916 16.98 -7.27 -9.23
C ALA A 916 16.87 -6.63 -7.84
N ALA A 917 15.82 -6.95 -7.08
CA ALA A 917 15.64 -6.46 -5.71
C ALA A 917 16.76 -6.94 -4.77
N THR A 918 17.14 -8.21 -4.85
CA THR A 918 18.28 -8.73 -4.08
C THR A 918 19.57 -8.00 -4.45
N ALA A 919 19.81 -7.75 -5.74
CA ALA A 919 20.98 -7.01 -6.20
C ALA A 919 20.97 -5.54 -5.71
N ALA A 920 19.82 -4.85 -5.76
CA ALA A 920 19.65 -3.50 -5.24
C ALA A 920 19.98 -3.41 -3.75
N CYS A 921 19.47 -4.35 -2.95
CA CYS A 921 19.76 -4.41 -1.52
C CYS A 921 21.25 -4.59 -1.22
N LEU A 922 21.91 -5.49 -1.96
CA LEU A 922 23.34 -5.74 -1.80
C LEU A 922 24.19 -4.58 -2.30
N ALA A 923 23.78 -3.89 -3.37
CA ALA A 923 24.47 -2.70 -3.87
C ALA A 923 24.40 -1.54 -2.86
N ILE A 924 23.27 -1.37 -2.16
CA ILE A 924 23.15 -0.42 -1.03
C ILE A 924 24.11 -0.78 0.10
N GLU A 925 24.23 -2.07 0.44
CA GLU A 925 25.11 -2.54 1.53
C GLU A 925 26.60 -2.39 1.20
N GLU A 926 26.97 -2.63 -0.05
CA GLU A 926 28.35 -2.52 -0.52
C GLU A 926 28.72 -1.08 -0.90
N GLY A 927 27.74 -0.20 -1.10
CA GLY A 927 27.97 1.18 -1.53
C GLY A 927 28.56 1.27 -2.94
N VAL A 928 28.12 0.38 -3.84
CA VAL A 928 28.64 0.29 -5.23
C VAL A 928 27.55 0.55 -6.26
N PRO A 929 27.91 1.04 -7.46
CA PRO A 929 27.05 1.00 -8.65
C PRO A 929 26.50 -0.40 -8.91
N VAL A 930 25.29 -0.49 -9.47
CA VAL A 930 24.66 -1.79 -9.77
C VAL A 930 25.52 -2.63 -10.73
N GLN A 931 26.28 -2.00 -11.63
CA GLN A 931 27.17 -2.70 -12.56
C GLN A 931 28.40 -3.32 -11.88
N GLU A 932 28.80 -2.84 -10.70
CA GLU A 932 30.00 -3.27 -9.99
C GLU A 932 29.72 -4.28 -8.87
N LEU A 933 28.45 -4.70 -8.70
CA LEU A 933 28.08 -5.66 -7.67
C LEU A 933 28.79 -7.01 -7.88
N PRO A 934 29.52 -7.56 -6.88
CA PRO A 934 30.17 -8.86 -7.01
C PRO A 934 29.17 -9.99 -7.21
N TYR A 935 29.14 -10.57 -8.42
CA TYR A 935 28.15 -11.59 -8.80
C TYR A 935 28.13 -12.80 -7.87
N GLU A 936 29.27 -13.27 -7.34
CA GLU A 936 29.27 -14.43 -6.43
C GLU A 936 28.54 -14.14 -5.10
N LYS A 937 28.52 -12.89 -4.62
CA LYS A 937 27.72 -12.48 -3.46
C LYS A 937 26.23 -12.55 -3.80
N LEU A 938 25.85 -11.97 -4.95
CA LEU A 938 24.48 -12.03 -5.46
C LEU A 938 24.01 -13.48 -5.62
N LYS A 939 24.74 -14.30 -6.38
CA LYS A 939 24.46 -15.71 -6.63
C LYS A 939 24.27 -16.50 -5.34
N THR A 940 25.15 -16.29 -4.35
CA THR A 940 25.04 -16.95 -3.04
C THR A 940 23.72 -16.61 -2.37
N ARG A 941 23.33 -15.32 -2.37
CA ARG A 941 22.08 -14.87 -1.78
C ARG A 941 20.85 -15.38 -2.56
N LEU A 942 20.88 -15.34 -3.88
CA LEU A 942 19.80 -15.86 -4.74
C LEU A 942 19.54 -17.36 -4.47
N HIS A 943 20.59 -18.16 -4.30
CA HIS A 943 20.42 -19.57 -3.90
C HIS A 943 19.77 -19.74 -2.53
N GLN A 944 20.12 -18.88 -1.55
CA GLN A 944 19.48 -18.87 -0.24
C GLN A 944 17.99 -18.47 -0.32
N ASP A 945 17.66 -17.54 -1.20
CA ASP A 945 16.29 -17.09 -1.49
C ASP A 945 15.50 -18.08 -2.38
N GLY A 946 16.08 -19.24 -2.71
CA GLY A 946 15.43 -20.30 -3.47
C GLY A 946 15.29 -20.04 -4.98
N GLN A 947 16.05 -19.09 -5.54
CA GLN A 947 16.11 -18.85 -6.99
C GLN A 947 16.82 -19.99 -7.72
N ILE A 948 16.38 -20.23 -8.97
CA ILE A 948 16.96 -21.21 -9.87
C ILE A 948 17.83 -20.46 -10.88
N LEU A 949 19.14 -20.73 -10.89
CA LEU A 949 20.12 -20.03 -11.73
C LEU A 949 20.77 -20.93 -12.80
N SER A 950 20.53 -22.24 -12.72
CA SER A 950 21.03 -23.22 -13.66
C SER A 950 20.06 -24.37 -13.77
N PHE A 951 19.89 -24.93 -14.97
CA PHE A 951 19.00 -26.04 -15.20
C PHE A 951 19.72 -27.15 -15.99
N ALA A 952 19.99 -28.28 -15.33
CA ALA A 952 20.47 -29.48 -16.01
C ALA A 952 19.27 -30.28 -16.51
N SER A 953 19.08 -30.37 -17.83
CA SER A 953 18.02 -31.21 -18.39
C SER A 953 18.19 -32.65 -17.88
N VAL A 954 17.15 -33.22 -17.26
CA VAL A 954 17.09 -34.68 -17.07
C VAL A 954 17.12 -35.27 -18.49
N LYS A 955 18.16 -36.05 -18.81
CA LYS A 955 18.26 -36.74 -20.11
C LYS A 955 16.94 -37.47 -20.35
N LYS A 956 16.24 -37.10 -21.43
CA LYS A 956 15.07 -37.85 -21.92
C LYS A 956 15.45 -39.26 -22.32
#